data_AF-A0A815ZI34-F1
#
_entry.id   AF-A0A815ZI34-F1
#
_cell.length_a   1.000
_cell.length_b   1.000
_cell.length_c   1.000
_cell.angle_alpha   90.00
_cell.angle_beta   90.00
_cell.angle_gamma   90.00
#
_symmetry.space_group_name_H-M   'P 1'
#
loop_
_entity.id
_entity.type
_entity.pdbx_description
1 polymer ?
#
loop_
_entity_poly.entity_id
_entity_poly.type
_entity_poly.pdbx_seq_one_letter_code
_entity_poly.pdbx_strand_id
1 'polypeptide(L)'
;MEPNEVTERTFVTIGTQTEILNTTSLTRSDSFNMIVDPPSSSTTPVTAAGPSASSTTSSVTSVITLPFHRLTKSHNRCPVCLYYYSDTGSSALQFESYTRVRAFLEHNIVIVSGARCCVRHVDSGYFTTQALQLILHGEKRCDLSLEELLDIFTATKHEFLSKVSTVQDASNTPPLDFDGFTRLSSDNYYVLTGLKLEDFNNLCSRIPRTSLKDTSNRSARTAIACLLMKLRLGVSHQVLATLLLFKDKRTVSRVIHSARKALIEHFVPHFLGFEHITRRDVIDIHTRPLADLLLSDQPGRVILILDGTYIYFQKSANNVLQRRTFSLHKGKPLVKPMLITTTTGYIVACMGPYFADYKNNDAEITKHILCHNKENIAKWLRKGDILVIDRGFRDALDYLHLLGYQTHMPAFLSKGAKQFDTASANQTRFVTKIRWVIESANGRIKQWRLFDKVLPNSLLKTVGDLVAIVCALQNSYGAPFIQSMKKDKELAQKMLHLRDETNELGDLVAKLRDKAEKPLQWKELDASDTVPDFPHLTFKQLNDLTLGTYQLKQAKSYTVEHLAADGKYVVKVGKHRPDLIKAKIQSRHRNSVSYDVWIRYSSQEILGWYCTCPAGARVVGCCAHSASIIWYLSFARHHPEHLKQESSTFLNSLADAAEYSDISDDSGPDSDSDDENTLYSLA
;
A
#
# COMPACT_ATOMS: atom_id res chain seq x y z
N MET A 1 -4.82 -4.16 57.73
CA MET A 1 -5.58 -4.73 56.61
C MET A 1 -4.85 -4.34 55.34
N GLU A 2 -4.09 -5.32 54.85
CA GLU A 2 -3.18 -5.24 53.71
C GLU A 2 -3.93 -5.09 52.38
N PRO A 3 -3.31 -4.47 51.36
CA PRO A 3 -3.79 -4.48 50.00
C PRO A 3 -3.30 -5.74 49.26
N ASN A 4 -4.23 -6.48 48.66
CA ASN A 4 -3.93 -7.68 47.88
C ASN A 4 -3.21 -7.36 46.56
N GLU A 5 -2.11 -8.07 46.38
CA GLU A 5 -1.25 -8.14 45.20
C GLU A 5 -2.01 -8.64 43.96
N VAL A 6 -1.84 -7.94 42.83
CA VAL A 6 -2.11 -8.50 41.51
C VAL A 6 -0.75 -8.81 40.88
N THR A 7 -0.54 -10.09 40.65
CA THR A 7 0.69 -10.72 40.18
C THR A 7 1.11 -10.25 38.78
N GLU A 8 2.36 -9.80 38.68
CA GLU A 8 3.10 -9.60 37.44
C GLU A 8 3.19 -10.90 36.64
N ARG A 9 2.79 -10.88 35.36
CA ARG A 9 3.13 -11.93 34.40
C ARG A 9 4.43 -11.57 33.68
N THR A 10 5.48 -12.28 34.07
CA THR A 10 6.80 -12.34 33.46
C THR A 10 6.68 -12.79 32.00
N PHE A 11 7.12 -11.96 31.05
CA PHE A 11 7.34 -12.36 29.66
C PHE A 11 8.62 -13.19 29.57
N VAL A 12 8.48 -14.48 29.29
CA VAL A 12 9.62 -15.36 28.94
C VAL A 12 9.94 -15.17 27.46
N THR A 13 11.11 -14.58 27.20
CA THR A 13 11.73 -14.48 25.89
C THR A 13 12.29 -15.85 25.50
N ILE A 14 11.67 -16.54 24.53
CA ILE A 14 12.28 -17.69 23.87
C ILE A 14 12.95 -17.18 22.59
N GLY A 15 14.28 -17.19 22.59
CA GLY A 15 15.10 -16.92 21.41
C GLY A 15 15.03 -18.08 20.43
N THR A 16 14.66 -17.81 19.19
CA THR A 16 14.80 -18.75 18.08
C THR A 16 16.08 -18.42 17.32
N GLN A 17 17.05 -19.33 17.40
CA GLN A 17 18.22 -19.38 16.54
C GLN A 17 17.76 -19.66 15.10
N THR A 18 18.26 -18.84 14.17
CA THR A 18 18.06 -18.97 12.74
C THR A 18 19.11 -19.94 12.20
N GLU A 19 18.72 -21.19 11.89
CA GLU A 19 19.55 -22.08 11.07
C GLU A 19 19.22 -21.89 9.59
N ILE A 20 20.29 -21.69 8.83
CA ILE A 20 20.33 -21.50 7.38
C ILE A 20 20.18 -22.87 6.73
N LEU A 21 19.11 -23.09 5.97
CA LEU A 21 18.97 -24.24 5.07
C LEU A 21 18.82 -23.75 3.63
N ASN A 22 19.83 -24.13 2.83
CA ASN A 22 19.99 -23.83 1.42
C ASN A 22 18.79 -24.26 0.57
N THR A 23 18.16 -23.30 -0.10
CA THR A 23 17.20 -23.53 -1.18
C THR A 23 17.94 -23.95 -2.45
N THR A 24 17.83 -25.22 -2.83
CA THR A 24 18.12 -25.68 -4.20
C THR A 24 16.95 -25.34 -5.12
N SER A 25 17.28 -24.59 -6.17
CA SER A 25 16.43 -24.25 -7.31
C SER A 25 15.89 -25.49 -8.02
N LEU A 26 14.58 -25.60 -8.19
CA LEU A 26 13.98 -26.47 -9.19
C LEU A 26 13.31 -25.60 -10.26
N THR A 27 13.78 -25.82 -11.46
CA THR A 27 13.49 -25.13 -12.70
C THR A 27 12.05 -25.34 -13.15
N ARG A 28 11.47 -24.27 -13.68
CA ARG A 28 10.16 -24.22 -14.32
C ARG A 28 10.30 -24.89 -15.70
N SER A 29 9.61 -26.01 -15.94
CA SER A 29 9.55 -26.60 -17.27
C SER A 29 8.43 -25.92 -18.07
N ASP A 30 8.85 -25.17 -19.08
CA ASP A 30 8.02 -24.80 -20.23
C ASP A 30 7.59 -26.07 -20.98
N SER A 31 6.31 -26.16 -21.37
CA SER A 31 5.77 -26.83 -22.57
C SER A 31 4.30 -27.21 -22.37
N PHE A 32 3.36 -26.34 -22.72
CA PHE A 32 1.98 -26.75 -23.04
C PHE A 32 1.45 -25.87 -24.17
N ASN A 33 1.80 -26.25 -25.40
CA ASN A 33 1.11 -25.87 -26.62
C ASN A 33 1.13 -27.10 -27.53
N MET A 34 0.04 -27.87 -27.52
CA MET A 34 -0.26 -28.79 -28.62
C MET A 34 -1.74 -28.63 -28.97
N ILE A 35 -1.93 -28.07 -30.17
CA ILE A 35 -3.15 -28.12 -30.96
C ILE A 35 -3.42 -29.59 -31.29
N VAL A 36 -4.65 -30.06 -31.05
CA VAL A 36 -5.10 -31.40 -31.46
C VAL A 36 -6.20 -31.22 -32.50
N ASP A 37 -5.88 -31.57 -33.75
CA ASP A 37 -6.84 -31.74 -34.84
C ASP A 37 -7.76 -32.94 -34.59
N PRO A 38 -9.01 -32.93 -35.11
CA PRO A 38 -9.97 -34.00 -34.89
C PRO A 38 -9.71 -35.21 -35.82
N PRO A 39 -9.87 -36.46 -35.36
CA PRO A 39 -9.83 -37.60 -36.26
C PRO A 39 -11.19 -37.82 -36.95
N SER A 40 -11.06 -38.07 -38.25
CA SER A 40 -12.08 -38.40 -39.22
C SER A 40 -12.65 -39.81 -39.05
N SER A 41 -13.88 -39.96 -39.54
CA SER A 41 -14.68 -41.18 -39.65
C SER A 41 -14.08 -42.25 -40.56
N SER A 42 -14.13 -43.51 -40.14
CA SER A 42 -14.40 -44.63 -41.05
C SER A 42 -15.01 -45.84 -40.32
N THR A 43 -16.17 -46.24 -40.82
CA THR A 43 -16.95 -47.41 -40.45
C THR A 43 -16.49 -48.61 -41.28
N THR A 44 -16.46 -49.82 -40.72
CA THR A 44 -17.00 -51.04 -41.36
C THR A 44 -17.18 -52.20 -40.36
N PRO A 45 -18.20 -53.07 -40.54
CA PRO A 45 -18.60 -54.12 -39.61
C PRO A 45 -18.13 -55.52 -40.04
N VAL A 46 -17.95 -56.45 -39.09
CA VAL A 46 -17.84 -57.90 -39.39
C VAL A 46 -18.60 -58.73 -38.35
N THR A 47 -19.58 -59.49 -38.85
CA THR A 47 -20.34 -60.58 -38.24
C THR A 47 -19.58 -61.91 -38.24
N ALA A 48 -19.72 -62.75 -37.20
CA ALA A 48 -19.82 -64.22 -37.32
C ALA A 48 -20.15 -64.89 -35.96
N ALA A 49 -20.89 -65.99 -36.01
CA ALA A 49 -21.41 -66.76 -34.88
C ALA A 49 -20.71 -68.13 -34.70
N GLY A 50 -20.50 -68.54 -33.43
CA GLY A 50 -20.42 -69.93 -32.88
C GLY A 50 -19.21 -70.84 -33.25
N PRO A 51 -18.90 -71.93 -32.50
CA PRO A 51 -19.61 -72.52 -31.35
C PRO A 51 -18.73 -72.83 -30.10
N SER A 52 -19.41 -73.36 -29.08
CA SER A 52 -19.01 -73.75 -27.71
C SER A 52 -17.86 -74.74 -27.54
N ALA A 53 -17.02 -74.51 -26.52
CA ALA A 53 -16.32 -75.56 -25.78
C ALA A 53 -16.25 -75.19 -24.29
N SER A 54 -16.78 -76.09 -23.46
CA SER A 54 -16.73 -76.04 -22.00
C SER A 54 -15.29 -76.22 -21.51
N SER A 55 -14.75 -75.26 -20.78
CA SER A 55 -13.57 -75.46 -19.94
C SER A 55 -13.75 -74.80 -18.58
N THR A 56 -13.54 -75.61 -17.57
CA THR A 56 -13.62 -75.35 -16.14
C THR A 56 -12.72 -74.16 -15.78
N THR A 57 -13.31 -73.02 -15.39
CA THR A 57 -12.55 -71.88 -14.89
C THR A 57 -12.34 -72.04 -13.39
N SER A 58 -11.13 -72.45 -13.00
CA SER A 58 -10.57 -72.09 -11.70
C SER A 58 -10.50 -70.56 -11.63
N SER A 59 -11.21 -69.97 -10.68
CA SER A 59 -11.21 -68.51 -10.47
C SER A 59 -9.84 -68.08 -9.93
N VAL A 60 -8.89 -67.79 -10.82
CA VAL A 60 -7.68 -67.06 -10.46
C VAL A 60 -8.12 -65.63 -10.14
N THR A 61 -8.21 -65.28 -8.86
CA THR A 61 -8.37 -63.89 -8.43
C THR A 61 -7.09 -63.15 -8.80
N SER A 62 -7.13 -62.37 -9.89
CA SER A 62 -6.04 -61.48 -10.27
C SER A 62 -5.90 -60.38 -9.21
N VAL A 63 -4.73 -60.32 -8.57
CA VAL A 63 -4.38 -59.30 -7.58
C VAL A 63 -3.42 -58.32 -8.24
N ILE A 64 -3.69 -57.03 -8.10
CA ILE A 64 -2.86 -55.95 -8.63
C ILE A 64 -2.08 -55.33 -7.46
N THR A 65 -0.76 -55.31 -7.56
CA THR A 65 0.12 -54.67 -6.57
C THR A 65 0.43 -53.23 -6.98
N LEU A 66 0.11 -52.27 -6.10
CA LEU A 66 0.41 -50.84 -6.29
C LEU A 66 1.42 -50.34 -5.25
N PRO A 67 2.26 -49.34 -5.58
CA PRO A 67 3.26 -48.77 -4.66
C PRO A 67 2.63 -47.79 -3.66
N PHE A 68 1.52 -48.18 -3.04
CA PHE A 68 0.69 -47.37 -2.14
C PHE A 68 0.73 -47.94 -0.73
N HIS A 69 0.49 -47.09 0.28
CA HIS A 69 0.31 -47.57 1.65
C HIS A 69 -1.08 -48.16 1.81
N ARG A 70 -1.23 -49.24 2.59
CA ARG A 70 -2.50 -49.95 2.76
C ARG A 70 -2.94 -49.99 4.22
N LEU A 71 -4.15 -49.50 4.49
CA LEU A 71 -4.80 -49.65 5.79
C LEU A 71 -5.88 -50.73 5.71
N THR A 72 -5.65 -51.82 6.41
CA THR A 72 -6.50 -53.02 6.39
C THR A 72 -7.55 -53.02 7.49
N LYS A 73 -8.53 -53.92 7.36
CA LYS A 73 -9.50 -54.20 8.42
C LYS A 73 -8.80 -54.94 9.56
N SER A 74 -8.93 -54.40 10.77
CA SER A 74 -8.61 -55.13 12.00
C SER A 74 -9.75 -54.96 12.99
N HIS A 75 -10.18 -56.09 13.57
CA HIS A 75 -11.31 -56.13 14.50
C HIS A 75 -10.96 -55.59 15.89
N ASN A 76 -9.69 -55.61 16.27
CA ASN A 76 -9.25 -55.30 17.63
C ASN A 76 -8.08 -54.31 17.69
N ARG A 77 -7.43 -53.98 16.57
CA ARG A 77 -6.32 -53.01 16.50
C ARG A 77 -6.59 -51.87 15.54
N CYS A 78 -5.99 -50.72 15.82
CA CYS A 78 -5.98 -49.59 14.90
C CYS A 78 -4.93 -49.79 13.79
N PRO A 79 -5.27 -49.65 12.50
CA PRO A 79 -4.33 -49.81 11.40
C PRO A 79 -3.32 -48.65 11.28
N VAL A 80 -3.51 -47.56 12.03
CA VAL A 80 -2.61 -46.39 12.03
C VAL A 80 -1.54 -46.51 13.11
N CYS A 81 -1.93 -46.74 14.37
CA CYS A 81 -0.99 -46.82 15.49
C CYS A 81 -0.69 -48.25 15.97
N LEU A 82 -1.35 -49.26 15.38
CA LEU A 82 -1.17 -50.69 15.66
C LEU A 82 -1.53 -51.16 17.09
N TYR A 83 -1.94 -50.24 17.97
CA TYR A 83 -2.44 -50.56 19.31
C TYR A 83 -3.83 -51.18 19.31
N TYR A 84 -4.14 -51.97 20.34
CA TYR A 84 -5.49 -52.48 20.56
C TYR A 84 -6.44 -51.35 20.97
N TYR A 85 -7.69 -51.42 20.50
CA TYR A 85 -8.71 -50.45 20.88
C TYR A 85 -8.98 -50.45 22.39
N SER A 86 -8.83 -51.60 23.06
CA SER A 86 -8.91 -51.75 24.52
C SER A 86 -7.86 -50.91 25.25
N ASP A 87 -6.66 -50.79 24.69
CA ASP A 87 -5.49 -50.24 25.38
C ASP A 87 -5.36 -48.72 25.18
N THR A 88 -6.04 -48.19 24.15
CA THR A 88 -5.98 -46.76 23.79
C THR A 88 -7.05 -45.90 24.48
N GLY A 89 -8.03 -46.52 25.15
CA GLY A 89 -9.15 -45.80 25.78
C GLY A 89 -9.98 -44.94 24.81
N SER A 90 -9.81 -45.14 23.50
CA SER A 90 -10.43 -44.33 22.44
C SER A 90 -11.45 -45.17 21.69
N SER A 91 -12.62 -44.60 21.38
CA SER A 91 -13.60 -45.26 20.52
C SER A 91 -13.02 -45.49 19.11
N ALA A 92 -13.48 -46.55 18.44
CA ALA A 92 -13.10 -46.84 17.07
C ALA A 92 -14.06 -46.12 16.11
N LEU A 93 -13.52 -45.27 15.24
CA LEU A 93 -14.25 -44.59 14.17
C LEU A 93 -14.04 -45.33 12.86
N GLN A 94 -15.12 -45.62 12.14
CA GLN A 94 -15.03 -46.15 10.78
C GLN A 94 -14.66 -45.03 9.81
N PHE A 95 -13.72 -45.28 8.89
CA PHE A 95 -13.36 -44.31 7.88
C PHE A 95 -14.55 -44.03 6.96
N GLU A 96 -14.95 -42.76 6.88
CA GLU A 96 -15.97 -42.28 5.94
C GLU A 96 -15.47 -42.35 4.49
N SER A 97 -16.40 -42.48 3.54
CA SER A 97 -16.08 -42.60 2.10
C SER A 97 -15.20 -41.45 1.59
N TYR A 98 -15.51 -40.20 1.97
CA TYR A 98 -14.71 -39.03 1.61
C TYR A 98 -13.27 -39.11 2.13
N THR A 99 -13.07 -39.51 3.39
CA THR A 99 -11.74 -39.68 4.01
C THR A 99 -10.90 -40.73 3.26
N ARG A 100 -11.54 -41.83 2.82
CA ARG A 100 -10.88 -42.89 2.03
C ARG A 100 -10.42 -42.38 0.66
N VAL A 101 -11.29 -41.66 -0.06
CA VAL A 101 -10.98 -41.08 -1.37
C VAL A 101 -9.87 -40.05 -1.27
N ARG A 102 -9.91 -39.20 -0.23
CA ARG A 102 -8.91 -38.17 0.01
C ARG A 102 -7.53 -38.75 0.34
N ALA A 103 -7.48 -39.74 1.23
CA ALA A 103 -6.25 -40.46 1.58
C ALA A 103 -5.58 -41.08 0.34
N PHE A 104 -6.39 -41.60 -0.58
CA PHE A 104 -5.93 -42.14 -1.86
C PHE A 104 -5.35 -41.04 -2.76
N LEU A 105 -6.10 -39.95 -2.99
CA LEU A 105 -5.70 -38.89 -3.93
C LEU A 105 -4.53 -38.02 -3.44
N GLU A 106 -4.47 -37.70 -2.15
CA GLU A 106 -3.49 -36.74 -1.62
C GLU A 106 -2.21 -37.40 -1.12
N HIS A 107 -2.29 -38.66 -0.68
CA HIS A 107 -1.21 -39.31 0.06
C HIS A 107 -0.86 -40.71 -0.45
N ASN A 108 -1.51 -41.21 -1.52
CA ASN A 108 -1.33 -42.57 -2.02
C ASN A 108 -1.58 -43.64 -0.93
N ILE A 109 -2.58 -43.42 -0.08
CA ILE A 109 -2.99 -44.34 0.98
C ILE A 109 -4.33 -44.98 0.61
N VAL A 110 -4.35 -46.30 0.47
CA VAL A 110 -5.56 -47.07 0.21
C VAL A 110 -6.14 -47.58 1.52
N ILE A 111 -7.39 -47.20 1.79
CA ILE A 111 -8.14 -47.63 2.96
C ILE A 111 -9.24 -48.59 2.52
N VAL A 112 -9.17 -49.84 2.97
CA VAL A 112 -10.17 -50.86 2.66
C VAL A 112 -11.52 -50.49 3.27
N SER A 113 -12.61 -50.67 2.51
CA SER A 113 -13.97 -50.33 2.95
C SER A 113 -14.32 -51.00 4.26
N GLY A 114 -14.72 -50.24 5.29
CA GLY A 114 -15.04 -50.76 6.62
C GLY A 114 -13.85 -50.85 7.58
N ALA A 115 -12.66 -50.40 7.19
CA ALA A 115 -11.56 -50.20 8.13
C ALA A 115 -11.94 -49.15 9.20
N ARG A 116 -11.44 -49.36 10.42
CA ARG A 116 -11.67 -48.48 11.58
C ARG A 116 -10.34 -47.94 12.10
N CYS A 117 -10.33 -46.79 12.75
CA CYS A 117 -9.15 -46.26 13.45
C CYS A 117 -9.54 -45.55 14.76
N CYS A 118 -8.57 -45.24 15.61
CA CYS A 118 -8.82 -44.45 16.82
C CYS A 118 -9.21 -43.01 16.44
N VAL A 119 -10.21 -42.43 17.12
CA VAL A 119 -10.70 -41.06 16.84
C VAL A 119 -9.56 -40.01 16.76
N ARG A 120 -8.53 -40.14 17.61
CA ARG A 120 -7.39 -39.19 17.65
C ARG A 120 -6.57 -39.09 16.35
N HIS A 121 -6.72 -40.03 15.42
CA HIS A 121 -5.95 -40.05 14.17
C HIS A 121 -6.63 -39.30 13.04
N VAL A 122 -7.94 -39.03 13.16
CA VAL A 122 -8.73 -38.36 12.12
C VAL A 122 -9.51 -37.21 12.74
N ASP A 123 -9.27 -35.99 12.27
CA ASP A 123 -10.04 -34.81 12.63
C ASP A 123 -10.75 -34.26 11.39
N SER A 124 -12.07 -34.13 11.45
CA SER A 124 -12.90 -33.55 10.39
C SER A 124 -12.68 -34.16 8.99
N GLY A 125 -12.34 -35.45 8.94
CA GLY A 125 -12.05 -36.19 7.70
C GLY A 125 -10.59 -36.12 7.21
N TYR A 126 -9.68 -35.55 8.00
CA TYR A 126 -8.26 -35.42 7.71
C TYR A 126 -7.42 -36.25 8.67
N PHE A 127 -6.36 -36.90 8.17
CA PHE A 127 -5.38 -37.49 9.07
C PHE A 127 -4.59 -36.41 9.79
N THR A 128 -4.36 -36.60 11.10
CA THR A 128 -3.45 -35.74 11.86
C THR A 128 -2.02 -35.91 11.37
N THR A 129 -1.16 -34.90 11.53
CA THR A 129 0.25 -34.96 11.11
C THR A 129 0.97 -36.18 11.70
N GLN A 130 0.68 -36.49 12.97
CA GLN A 130 1.23 -37.66 13.65
C GLN A 130 0.73 -38.98 13.05
N ALA A 131 -0.55 -39.05 12.67
CA ALA A 131 -1.11 -40.23 12.01
C ALA A 131 -0.48 -40.47 10.63
N LEU A 132 -0.29 -39.41 9.83
CA LEU A 132 0.38 -39.53 8.53
C LEU A 132 1.83 -40.01 8.68
N GLN A 133 2.59 -39.47 9.63
CA GLN A 133 3.95 -39.94 9.88
C GLN A 133 3.99 -41.44 10.18
N LEU A 134 3.09 -41.94 11.05
CA LEU A 134 3.01 -43.36 11.37
C LEU A 134 2.68 -44.23 10.16
N ILE A 135 1.75 -43.79 9.30
CA ILE A 135 1.36 -44.55 8.09
C ILE A 135 2.49 -44.56 7.05
N LEU A 136 3.13 -43.40 6.84
CA LEU A 136 4.16 -43.23 5.81
C LEU A 136 5.49 -43.92 6.17
N HIS A 137 5.70 -44.27 7.45
CA HIS A 137 6.81 -45.13 7.89
C HIS A 137 6.62 -46.61 7.51
N GLY A 138 5.39 -47.03 7.12
CA GLY A 138 5.09 -48.39 6.70
C GLY A 138 5.50 -48.71 5.26
N GLU A 139 5.42 -50.00 4.89
CA GLU A 139 5.75 -50.46 3.55
C GLU A 139 4.80 -49.88 2.48
N LYS A 140 5.35 -49.48 1.33
CA LYS A 140 4.60 -49.02 0.15
C LYS A 140 4.21 -50.18 -0.74
N ARG A 141 3.35 -51.05 -0.23
CA ARG A 141 2.81 -52.19 -0.96
C ARG A 141 1.33 -52.34 -0.69
N CYS A 142 0.53 -52.25 -1.74
CA CYS A 142 -0.92 -52.43 -1.67
C CYS A 142 -1.38 -53.44 -2.72
N ASP A 143 -1.70 -54.63 -2.26
CA ASP A 143 -2.29 -55.68 -3.08
C ASP A 143 -3.81 -55.52 -3.08
N LEU A 144 -4.40 -55.36 -4.28
CA LEU A 144 -5.83 -55.10 -4.48
C LEU A 144 -6.48 -56.19 -5.33
N SER A 145 -7.63 -56.66 -4.87
CA SER A 145 -8.56 -57.44 -5.68
C SER A 145 -9.30 -56.53 -6.69
N LEU A 146 -9.85 -57.15 -7.74
CA LEU A 146 -10.72 -56.44 -8.69
C LEU A 146 -11.91 -55.75 -8.01
N GLU A 147 -12.50 -56.39 -6.98
CA GLU A 147 -13.63 -55.85 -6.23
C GLU A 147 -13.24 -54.59 -5.42
N GLU A 148 -12.10 -54.61 -4.74
CA GLU A 148 -11.60 -53.45 -3.99
C GLU A 148 -11.22 -52.30 -4.92
N LEU A 149 -10.66 -52.61 -6.09
CA LEU A 149 -10.36 -51.62 -7.11
C LEU A 149 -11.64 -50.96 -7.62
N LEU A 150 -12.68 -51.74 -7.92
CA LEU A 150 -13.99 -51.22 -8.29
C LEU A 150 -14.63 -50.37 -7.18
N ASP A 151 -14.47 -50.75 -5.90
CA ASP A 151 -14.96 -49.94 -4.76
C ASP A 151 -14.24 -48.58 -4.69
N ILE A 152 -12.91 -48.56 -4.85
CA ILE A 152 -12.12 -47.31 -4.87
C ILE A 152 -12.56 -46.42 -6.03
N PHE A 153 -12.70 -46.97 -7.25
CA PHE A 153 -13.15 -46.21 -8.41
C PHE A 153 -14.58 -45.71 -8.25
N THR A 154 -15.47 -46.51 -7.68
CA THR A 154 -16.88 -46.14 -7.46
C THR A 154 -16.99 -45.04 -6.40
N ALA A 155 -16.27 -45.15 -5.29
CA ALA A 155 -16.22 -44.11 -4.26
C ALA A 155 -15.63 -42.81 -4.80
N THR A 156 -14.54 -42.89 -5.57
CA THR A 156 -13.91 -41.72 -6.20
C THR A 156 -14.84 -41.08 -7.22
N LYS A 157 -15.51 -41.88 -8.07
CA LYS A 157 -16.51 -41.41 -9.02
C LYS A 157 -17.68 -40.75 -8.32
N HIS A 158 -18.20 -41.34 -7.24
CA HIS A 158 -19.31 -40.77 -6.48
C HIS A 158 -18.92 -39.43 -5.85
N GLU A 159 -17.73 -39.30 -5.28
CA GLU A 159 -17.30 -38.01 -4.72
C GLU A 159 -16.95 -36.96 -5.77
N PHE A 160 -16.38 -37.37 -6.89
CA PHE A 160 -16.18 -36.49 -8.02
C PHE A 160 -17.53 -36.01 -8.58
N LEU A 161 -18.50 -36.90 -8.79
CA LEU A 161 -19.83 -36.54 -9.27
C LEU A 161 -20.63 -35.74 -8.25
N SER A 162 -20.48 -35.97 -6.95
CA SER A 162 -21.03 -35.11 -5.88
C SER A 162 -20.48 -33.67 -5.97
N LYS A 163 -19.16 -33.55 -6.23
CA LYS A 163 -18.51 -32.25 -6.45
C LYS A 163 -18.83 -31.62 -7.82
N VAL A 164 -19.16 -32.41 -8.83
CA VAL A 164 -19.52 -31.92 -10.18
C VAL A 164 -21.01 -31.63 -10.31
N SER A 165 -21.88 -32.34 -9.60
CA SER A 165 -23.31 -32.00 -9.48
C SER A 165 -23.52 -30.70 -8.70
N THR A 166 -22.70 -30.46 -7.67
CA THR A 166 -22.59 -29.12 -7.05
C THR A 166 -22.04 -28.04 -8.01
N VAL A 167 -21.35 -28.41 -9.09
CA VAL A 167 -20.95 -27.49 -10.18
C VAL A 167 -22.08 -27.28 -11.20
N GLN A 168 -22.99 -28.23 -11.42
CA GLN A 168 -24.21 -27.98 -12.21
C GLN A 168 -25.20 -27.06 -11.45
N ASP A 169 -25.21 -27.12 -10.12
CA ASP A 169 -25.85 -26.12 -9.24
C ASP A 169 -25.09 -24.78 -9.16
N ALA A 170 -23.87 -24.68 -9.69
CA ALA A 170 -23.07 -23.46 -9.64
C ALA A 170 -23.63 -22.30 -10.48
N SER A 171 -24.62 -22.56 -11.35
CA SER A 171 -25.39 -21.49 -12.00
C SER A 171 -26.14 -20.58 -11.01
N ASN A 172 -26.42 -21.08 -9.80
CA ASN A 172 -27.11 -20.35 -8.73
C ASN A 172 -26.20 -19.90 -7.59
N THR A 173 -24.90 -20.26 -7.60
CA THR A 173 -23.96 -19.80 -6.58
C THR A 173 -23.11 -18.64 -7.10
N PRO A 174 -22.98 -17.54 -6.33
CA PRO A 174 -22.20 -16.41 -6.81
C PRO A 174 -20.72 -16.78 -6.93
N PRO A 175 -20.02 -16.28 -7.99
CA PRO A 175 -18.57 -16.46 -8.12
C PRO A 175 -17.79 -15.99 -6.88
N LEU A 176 -18.29 -14.96 -6.20
CA LEU A 176 -17.80 -14.52 -4.91
C LEU A 176 -18.90 -14.64 -3.86
N ASP A 177 -18.63 -15.43 -2.84
CA ASP A 177 -19.52 -15.64 -1.69
C ASP A 177 -18.87 -15.07 -0.43
N PHE A 178 -19.53 -14.06 0.15
CA PHE A 178 -19.09 -13.40 1.37
C PHE A 178 -19.81 -13.95 2.61
N ASP A 179 -20.78 -14.84 2.45
CA ASP A 179 -21.54 -15.46 3.53
C ASP A 179 -20.94 -16.81 3.94
N GLY A 180 -20.29 -17.53 3.02
CA GLY A 180 -19.55 -18.77 3.29
C GLY A 180 -18.14 -18.57 3.89
N PHE A 181 -17.86 -19.16 5.05
CA PHE A 181 -16.59 -19.02 5.78
C PHE A 181 -15.36 -19.67 5.11
N THR A 182 -15.53 -20.52 4.09
CA THR A 182 -14.46 -21.38 3.56
C THR A 182 -14.01 -21.06 2.13
N ARG A 183 -14.67 -20.14 1.42
CA ARG A 183 -14.44 -19.93 -0.03
C ARG A 183 -13.38 -18.87 -0.37
N LEU A 184 -13.17 -17.88 0.51
CA LEU A 184 -12.27 -16.77 0.27
C LEU A 184 -11.22 -16.69 1.39
N SER A 185 -9.94 -16.63 1.01
CA SER A 185 -8.85 -16.41 1.99
C SER A 185 -8.85 -14.98 2.51
N SER A 186 -8.16 -14.72 3.64
CA SER A 186 -8.00 -13.36 4.18
C SER A 186 -7.35 -12.40 3.18
N ASP A 187 -6.42 -12.90 2.36
CA ASP A 187 -5.80 -12.11 1.30
C ASP A 187 -6.79 -11.79 0.17
N ASN A 188 -7.71 -12.71 -0.16
CA ASN A 188 -8.77 -12.42 -1.11
C ASN A 188 -9.69 -11.31 -0.58
N TYR A 189 -10.07 -11.36 0.71
CA TYR A 189 -10.81 -10.27 1.35
C TYR A 189 -10.08 -8.94 1.24
N TYR A 190 -8.78 -8.90 1.52
CA TYR A 190 -7.99 -7.66 1.46
C TYR A 190 -7.88 -7.10 0.04
N VAL A 191 -7.64 -7.96 -0.96
CA VAL A 191 -7.59 -7.54 -2.37
C VAL A 191 -8.94 -6.99 -2.82
N LEU A 192 -10.04 -7.70 -2.51
CA LEU A 192 -11.37 -7.37 -3.00
C LEU A 192 -11.99 -6.17 -2.26
N THR A 193 -11.84 -6.09 -0.94
CA THR A 193 -12.55 -5.13 -0.08
C THR A 193 -11.65 -4.07 0.55
N GLY A 194 -10.34 -4.29 0.56
CA GLY A 194 -9.38 -3.46 1.29
C GLY A 194 -9.22 -3.83 2.77
N LEU A 195 -9.96 -4.83 3.26
CA LEU A 195 -9.95 -5.28 4.66
C LEU A 195 -9.59 -6.77 4.73
N LYS A 196 -8.82 -7.17 5.75
CA LYS A 196 -8.63 -8.59 6.05
C LYS A 196 -9.94 -9.21 6.54
N LEU A 197 -10.04 -10.54 6.51
CA LEU A 197 -11.27 -11.25 6.89
C LEU A 197 -11.78 -10.84 8.29
N GLU A 198 -10.89 -10.74 9.28
CA GLU A 198 -11.24 -10.34 10.64
C GLU A 198 -11.78 -8.91 10.72
N ASP A 199 -11.09 -7.95 10.07
CA ASP A 199 -11.51 -6.55 10.00
C ASP A 199 -12.86 -6.40 9.28
N PHE A 200 -13.06 -7.15 8.20
CA PHE A 200 -14.34 -7.17 7.48
C PHE A 200 -15.47 -7.72 8.36
N ASN A 201 -15.20 -8.79 9.13
CA ASN A 201 -16.16 -9.34 10.08
C ASN A 201 -16.48 -8.32 11.19
N ASN A 202 -15.48 -7.62 11.70
CA ASN A 202 -15.64 -6.55 12.69
C ASN A 202 -16.46 -5.38 12.15
N LEU A 203 -16.24 -4.97 10.90
CA LEU A 203 -17.05 -3.94 10.25
C LEU A 203 -18.52 -4.37 10.17
N CYS A 204 -18.76 -5.61 9.72
CA CYS A 204 -20.12 -6.13 9.57
C CYS A 204 -20.85 -6.23 10.91
N SER A 205 -20.17 -6.61 11.99
CA SER A 205 -20.80 -6.73 13.32
C SER A 205 -21.21 -5.38 13.92
N ARG A 206 -20.59 -4.28 13.49
CA ARG A 206 -20.94 -2.91 13.90
C ARG A 206 -22.20 -2.37 13.23
N ILE A 207 -22.72 -3.03 12.20
CA ILE A 207 -23.90 -2.56 11.48
C ILE A 207 -25.15 -3.27 12.01
N PRO A 208 -26.12 -2.52 12.59
CA PRO A 208 -27.36 -3.12 13.08
C PRO A 208 -28.15 -3.81 11.97
N ARG A 209 -28.68 -5.01 12.26
CA ARG A 209 -29.56 -5.74 11.31
C ARG A 209 -30.81 -4.94 10.94
N THR A 210 -31.24 -4.00 11.77
CA THR A 210 -32.39 -3.13 11.51
C THR A 210 -32.12 -2.12 10.39
N SER A 211 -30.90 -1.63 10.24
CA SER A 211 -30.52 -0.65 9.22
C SER A 211 -30.06 -1.28 7.91
N LEU A 212 -29.48 -2.48 7.96
CA LEU A 212 -29.13 -3.26 6.77
C LEU A 212 -29.63 -4.70 6.92
N LYS A 213 -30.85 -4.94 6.42
CA LYS A 213 -31.50 -6.25 6.47
C LYS A 213 -30.99 -7.19 5.39
N ASP A 214 -31.03 -8.48 5.72
CA ASP A 214 -30.99 -9.56 4.74
C ASP A 214 -32.28 -9.52 3.91
N THR A 215 -32.14 -9.83 2.63
CA THR A 215 -33.23 -9.87 1.66
C THR A 215 -33.15 -11.19 0.90
N SER A 216 -34.21 -11.56 0.18
CA SER A 216 -34.20 -12.74 -0.69
C SER A 216 -33.05 -12.76 -1.71
N ASN A 217 -32.51 -11.59 -2.06
CA ASN A 217 -31.52 -11.44 -3.12
C ASN A 217 -30.09 -11.23 -2.61
N ARG A 218 -29.91 -10.95 -1.30
CA ARG A 218 -28.59 -10.68 -0.70
C ARG A 218 -28.64 -10.65 0.82
N SER A 219 -27.52 -10.99 1.45
CA SER A 219 -27.26 -10.69 2.85
C SER A 219 -26.79 -9.23 3.06
N ALA A 220 -26.72 -8.81 4.32
CA ALA A 220 -26.08 -7.57 4.74
C ALA A 220 -24.56 -7.58 4.50
N ARG A 221 -23.89 -8.72 4.77
CA ARG A 221 -22.45 -8.90 4.49
C ARG A 221 -22.15 -8.70 3.01
N THR A 222 -22.90 -9.36 2.14
CA THR A 222 -22.75 -9.24 0.69
C THR A 222 -23.02 -7.81 0.20
N ALA A 223 -23.91 -7.06 0.86
CA ALA A 223 -24.12 -5.64 0.56
C ALA A 223 -22.90 -4.76 0.90
N ILE A 224 -22.31 -4.97 2.09
CA ILE A 224 -21.10 -4.27 2.53
C ILE A 224 -19.94 -4.63 1.60
N ALA A 225 -19.73 -5.92 1.32
CA ALA A 225 -18.73 -6.39 0.37
C ALA A 225 -18.88 -5.74 -1.02
N CYS A 226 -20.10 -5.66 -1.55
CA CYS A 226 -20.37 -5.01 -2.83
C CYS A 226 -19.93 -3.54 -2.87
N LEU A 227 -20.23 -2.77 -1.80
CA LEU A 227 -19.79 -1.39 -1.67
C LEU A 227 -18.27 -1.28 -1.55
N LEU A 228 -17.65 -2.09 -0.69
CA LEU A 228 -16.19 -2.06 -0.50
C LEU A 228 -15.44 -2.46 -1.76
N MET A 229 -15.91 -3.46 -2.50
CA MET A 229 -15.36 -3.82 -3.81
C MET A 229 -15.48 -2.68 -4.82
N LYS A 230 -16.61 -1.97 -4.83
CA LYS A 230 -16.77 -0.78 -5.67
C LYS A 230 -15.74 0.29 -5.34
N LEU A 231 -15.54 0.58 -4.05
CA LEU A 231 -14.57 1.58 -3.57
C LEU A 231 -13.12 1.14 -3.88
N ARG A 232 -12.78 -0.10 -3.52
CA ARG A 232 -11.42 -0.65 -3.57
C ARG A 232 -10.93 -0.87 -4.99
N LEU A 233 -11.75 -1.50 -5.82
CA LEU A 233 -11.38 -1.91 -7.18
C LEU A 233 -11.81 -0.90 -8.25
N GLY A 234 -12.80 -0.05 -7.95
CA GLY A 234 -13.34 0.91 -8.91
C GLY A 234 -14.05 0.26 -10.11
N VAL A 235 -14.51 -0.99 -10.00
CA VAL A 235 -15.14 -1.76 -11.09
C VAL A 235 -16.56 -1.26 -11.44
N SER A 236 -17.07 -1.64 -12.61
CA SER A 236 -18.43 -1.25 -13.05
C SER A 236 -19.51 -2.01 -12.27
N HIS A 237 -20.74 -1.47 -12.26
CA HIS A 237 -21.87 -2.19 -11.65
C HIS A 237 -22.21 -3.49 -12.39
N GLN A 238 -21.89 -3.61 -13.69
CA GLN A 238 -22.10 -4.86 -14.43
C GLN A 238 -21.16 -5.95 -13.93
N VAL A 239 -19.87 -5.64 -13.73
CA VAL A 239 -18.90 -6.58 -13.18
C VAL A 239 -19.32 -7.04 -11.77
N LEU A 240 -19.76 -6.11 -10.91
CA LEU A 240 -20.26 -6.47 -9.58
C LEU A 240 -21.52 -7.33 -9.63
N ALA A 241 -22.41 -7.09 -10.59
CA ALA A 241 -23.60 -7.91 -10.77
C ALA A 241 -23.23 -9.35 -11.17
N THR A 242 -22.25 -9.52 -12.07
CA THR A 242 -21.73 -10.83 -12.44
C THR A 242 -21.04 -11.54 -11.28
N LEU A 243 -20.12 -10.87 -10.57
CA LEU A 243 -19.33 -11.49 -9.52
C LEU A 243 -20.14 -11.90 -8.28
N LEU A 244 -21.20 -11.15 -7.96
CA LEU A 244 -22.06 -11.39 -6.81
C LEU A 244 -23.44 -11.96 -7.21
N LEU A 245 -23.59 -12.36 -8.49
CA LEU A 245 -24.80 -12.94 -9.07
C LEU A 245 -26.08 -12.11 -8.83
N PHE A 246 -25.96 -10.78 -8.91
CA PHE A 246 -27.13 -9.91 -8.90
C PHE A 246 -27.79 -9.86 -10.28
N LYS A 247 -29.12 -9.79 -10.29
CA LYS A 247 -29.94 -9.72 -11.52
C LYS A 247 -29.47 -8.67 -12.52
N ASP A 248 -29.14 -7.47 -12.05
CA ASP A 248 -28.73 -6.37 -12.93
C ASP A 248 -27.94 -5.25 -12.21
N LYS A 249 -27.39 -4.33 -13.02
CA LYS A 249 -26.68 -3.12 -12.54
C LYS A 249 -27.54 -2.19 -11.66
N ARG A 250 -28.87 -2.23 -11.81
CA ARG A 250 -29.80 -1.43 -11.01
C ARG A 250 -29.90 -1.99 -9.59
N THR A 251 -29.88 -3.31 -9.47
CA THR A 251 -29.84 -4.01 -8.19
C THR A 251 -28.55 -3.67 -7.45
N VAL A 252 -27.39 -3.75 -8.10
CA VAL A 252 -26.10 -3.29 -7.53
C VAL A 252 -26.20 -1.85 -7.01
N SER A 253 -26.76 -0.93 -7.82
CA SER A 253 -26.91 0.46 -7.40
C SER A 253 -27.74 0.62 -6.12
N ARG A 254 -28.83 -0.15 -5.98
CA ARG A 254 -29.67 -0.15 -4.76
C ARG A 254 -28.94 -0.76 -3.58
N VAL A 255 -28.20 -1.85 -3.80
CA VAL A 255 -27.37 -2.51 -2.77
C VAL A 255 -26.32 -1.54 -2.22
N ILE A 256 -25.53 -0.94 -3.10
CA ILE A 256 -24.52 0.07 -2.74
C ILE A 256 -25.14 1.24 -1.98
N HIS A 257 -26.30 1.73 -2.43
CA HIS A 257 -27.00 2.81 -1.74
C HIS A 257 -27.42 2.43 -0.31
N SER A 258 -27.97 1.23 -0.11
CA SER A 258 -28.35 0.74 1.22
C SER A 258 -27.15 0.54 2.15
N ALA A 259 -26.06 -0.06 1.66
CA ALA A 259 -24.84 -0.24 2.43
C ALA A 259 -24.18 1.10 2.78
N ARG A 260 -24.14 2.05 1.83
CA ARG A 260 -23.58 3.41 2.07
C ARG A 260 -24.32 4.10 3.20
N LYS A 261 -25.66 4.10 3.17
CA LYS A 261 -26.47 4.71 4.25
C LYS A 261 -26.16 4.07 5.60
N ALA A 262 -26.16 2.74 5.67
CA ALA A 262 -25.89 2.03 6.92
C ALA A 262 -24.48 2.33 7.48
N LEU A 263 -23.45 2.37 6.63
CA LEU A 263 -22.09 2.71 7.06
C LEU A 263 -21.98 4.17 7.53
N ILE A 264 -22.60 5.12 6.83
CA ILE A 264 -22.58 6.54 7.22
C ILE A 264 -23.28 6.76 8.55
N GLU A 265 -24.37 6.04 8.82
CA GLU A 265 -25.16 6.22 10.04
C GLU A 265 -24.54 5.51 11.24
N HIS A 266 -23.98 4.31 11.06
CA HIS A 266 -23.58 3.45 12.18
C HIS A 266 -22.09 3.16 12.30
N PHE A 267 -21.30 3.41 11.26
CA PHE A 267 -19.85 3.18 11.31
C PHE A 267 -19.06 4.48 11.35
N VAL A 268 -19.29 5.38 10.38
CA VAL A 268 -18.51 6.62 10.23
C VAL A 268 -18.46 7.49 11.50
N PRO A 269 -19.56 7.72 12.25
CA PRO A 269 -19.53 8.58 13.43
C PRO A 269 -18.67 8.07 14.58
N HIS A 270 -18.24 6.80 14.55
CA HIS A 270 -17.34 6.23 15.57
C HIS A 270 -15.86 6.49 15.26
N PHE A 271 -15.54 6.92 14.03
CA PHE A 271 -14.15 7.00 13.55
C PHE A 271 -13.86 8.27 12.74
N LEU A 272 -14.83 9.18 12.59
CA LEU A 272 -14.69 10.41 11.82
C LEU A 272 -15.65 11.49 12.32
N GLY A 273 -15.18 12.74 12.33
CA GLY A 273 -15.89 13.95 12.75
C GLY A 273 -15.52 14.39 14.16
N PHE A 274 -15.50 15.69 14.47
CA PHE A 274 -14.93 16.18 15.74
C PHE A 274 -15.57 15.64 17.02
N GLU A 275 -16.79 15.10 16.95
CA GLU A 275 -17.50 14.54 18.10
C GLU A 275 -17.02 13.14 18.50
N HIS A 276 -16.39 12.38 17.60
CA HIS A 276 -15.95 11.00 17.90
C HIS A 276 -14.64 10.94 18.70
N ILE A 277 -13.84 12.01 18.69
CA ILE A 277 -12.52 12.05 19.31
C ILE A 277 -12.38 13.25 20.23
N THR A 278 -11.88 13.01 21.44
CA THR A 278 -11.68 14.08 22.40
C THR A 278 -10.41 14.88 22.08
N ARG A 279 -10.37 16.14 22.49
CA ARG A 279 -9.14 16.95 22.43
C ARG A 279 -7.97 16.27 23.15
N ARG A 280 -8.26 15.62 24.27
CA ARG A 280 -7.24 14.96 25.10
C ARG A 280 -6.62 13.78 24.35
N ASP A 281 -7.43 12.96 23.69
CA ASP A 281 -6.92 11.86 22.86
C ASP A 281 -6.08 12.39 21.69
N VAL A 282 -6.49 13.51 21.09
CA VAL A 282 -5.69 14.15 20.02
C VAL A 282 -4.32 14.58 20.54
N ILE A 283 -4.25 15.19 21.72
CA ILE A 283 -3.00 15.65 22.34
C ILE A 283 -2.14 14.46 22.80
N ASP A 284 -2.72 13.53 23.55
CA ASP A 284 -1.97 12.49 24.25
C ASP A 284 -1.56 11.33 23.32
N ILE A 285 -2.40 10.99 22.32
CA ILE A 285 -2.22 9.80 21.46
C ILE A 285 -1.81 10.20 20.04
N HIS A 286 -2.42 11.26 19.50
CA HIS A 286 -2.31 11.59 18.08
C HIS A 286 -1.46 12.82 17.77
N THR A 287 -0.82 13.44 18.77
CA THR A 287 0.15 14.51 18.58
C THR A 287 1.56 13.97 18.77
N ARG A 288 2.37 14.09 17.72
CA ARG A 288 3.77 13.67 17.74
C ARG A 288 4.59 14.62 18.61
N PRO A 289 5.46 14.11 19.49
CA PRO A 289 6.45 14.94 20.19
C PRO A 289 7.30 15.79 19.23
N LEU A 290 7.53 15.30 18.00
CA LEU A 290 8.25 16.04 16.97
C LEU A 290 7.51 17.33 16.58
N ALA A 291 6.20 17.27 16.41
CA ALA A 291 5.42 18.44 16.02
C ALA A 291 5.26 19.42 17.17
N ASP A 292 5.02 18.91 18.38
CA ASP A 292 4.90 19.72 19.59
C ASP A 292 6.18 20.55 19.84
N LEU A 293 7.36 19.90 19.81
CA LEU A 293 8.64 20.57 20.03
C LEU A 293 9.06 21.54 18.91
N LEU A 294 8.64 21.30 17.66
CA LEU A 294 9.04 22.14 16.53
C LEU A 294 8.10 23.31 16.28
N LEU A 295 6.81 23.17 16.60
CA LEU A 295 5.77 24.13 16.19
C LEU A 295 5.02 24.77 17.35
N SER A 296 5.00 24.14 18.53
CA SER A 296 4.29 24.65 19.70
C SER A 296 5.21 25.50 20.57
N ASP A 297 4.66 26.59 21.09
CA ASP A 297 5.29 27.46 22.09
C ASP A 297 5.01 26.99 23.54
N GLN A 298 3.96 26.18 23.74
CA GLN A 298 3.59 25.60 25.02
C GLN A 298 2.94 24.21 24.86
N PRO A 299 3.10 23.30 25.83
CA PRO A 299 2.54 21.95 25.73
C PRO A 299 1.01 21.95 25.80
N GLY A 300 0.40 20.85 25.34
CA GLY A 300 -1.04 20.60 25.52
C GLY A 300 -1.94 21.34 24.53
N ARG A 301 -1.37 21.83 23.41
CA ARG A 301 -2.13 22.40 22.30
C ARG A 301 -2.48 21.33 21.27
N VAL A 302 -3.65 21.48 20.65
CA VAL A 302 -3.98 20.63 19.51
C VAL A 302 -3.22 21.14 18.28
N ILE A 303 -2.62 20.22 17.52
CA ILE A 303 -2.00 20.49 16.23
C ILE A 303 -2.74 19.72 15.14
N LEU A 304 -3.45 20.44 14.27
CA LEU A 304 -4.13 19.87 13.10
C LEU A 304 -3.46 20.29 11.81
N ILE A 305 -3.53 19.42 10.81
CA ILE A 305 -3.02 19.63 9.46
C ILE A 305 -4.23 19.63 8.54
N LEU A 306 -4.33 20.63 7.65
CA LEU A 306 -5.44 20.76 6.70
C LEU A 306 -4.90 20.68 5.28
N ASP A 307 -5.57 19.89 4.45
CA ASP A 307 -5.26 19.79 3.03
C ASP A 307 -6.47 19.33 2.20
N GLY A 308 -6.61 19.92 1.03
CA GLY A 308 -7.66 19.57 0.07
C GLY A 308 -7.20 18.44 -0.84
N THR A 309 -7.98 17.36 -0.94
CA THR A 309 -7.82 16.39 -2.03
C THR A 309 -8.79 16.70 -3.16
N TYR A 310 -8.61 16.06 -4.31
CA TYR A 310 -9.44 16.29 -5.49
C TYR A 310 -10.06 14.98 -5.97
N ILE A 311 -11.35 14.93 -6.25
CA ILE A 311 -12.00 13.77 -6.89
C ILE A 311 -12.44 14.18 -8.28
N TYR A 312 -11.94 13.50 -9.31
CA TYR A 312 -12.20 13.86 -10.70
C TYR A 312 -13.58 13.40 -11.17
N PHE A 313 -14.23 14.23 -11.98
CA PHE A 313 -15.54 13.97 -12.55
C PHE A 313 -15.56 14.18 -14.06
N GLN A 314 -16.53 13.55 -14.72
CA GLN A 314 -16.78 13.75 -16.14
C GLN A 314 -17.18 15.20 -16.44
N LYS A 315 -16.80 15.68 -17.62
CA LYS A 315 -17.32 16.93 -18.18
C LYS A 315 -18.86 16.89 -18.18
N SER A 316 -19.49 17.97 -17.72
CA SER A 316 -20.95 18.09 -17.70
C SER A 316 -21.45 18.84 -18.92
N ALA A 317 -22.55 18.37 -19.50
CA ALA A 317 -23.31 19.15 -20.50
C ALA A 317 -24.05 20.34 -19.88
N ASN A 318 -24.24 20.34 -18.55
CA ASN A 318 -24.76 21.49 -17.83
C ASN A 318 -23.62 22.51 -17.64
N ASN A 319 -23.67 23.61 -18.38
CA ASN A 319 -22.65 24.65 -18.38
C ASN A 319 -22.40 25.28 -17.00
N VAL A 320 -23.43 25.37 -16.14
CA VAL A 320 -23.27 25.87 -14.77
C VAL A 320 -22.45 24.87 -13.96
N LEU A 321 -22.86 23.59 -13.97
CA LEU A 321 -22.13 22.55 -13.24
C LEU A 321 -20.69 22.42 -13.74
N GLN A 322 -20.49 22.46 -15.07
CA GLN A 322 -19.18 22.43 -15.69
C GLN A 322 -18.28 23.55 -15.17
N ARG A 323 -18.74 24.81 -15.14
CA ARG A 323 -17.95 25.92 -14.61
C ARG A 323 -17.65 25.78 -13.13
N ARG A 324 -18.61 25.28 -12.35
CA ARG A 324 -18.49 25.11 -10.88
C ARG A 324 -17.51 24.01 -10.49
N THR A 325 -17.42 22.94 -11.27
CA THR A 325 -16.51 21.81 -10.99
C THR A 325 -15.17 21.92 -11.72
N PHE A 326 -15.01 22.81 -12.69
CA PHE A 326 -13.75 22.95 -13.40
C PHE A 326 -12.66 23.62 -12.55
N SER A 327 -11.54 22.91 -12.35
CA SER A 327 -10.35 23.48 -11.72
C SER A 327 -9.38 23.97 -12.78
N LEU A 328 -9.05 25.26 -12.76
CA LEU A 328 -8.01 25.84 -13.62
C LEU A 328 -6.64 25.20 -13.34
N HIS A 329 -6.27 25.06 -12.08
CA HIS A 329 -5.00 24.45 -11.66
C HIS A 329 -4.82 23.00 -12.13
N LYS A 330 -5.89 22.19 -12.18
CA LYS A 330 -5.81 20.78 -12.64
C LYS A 330 -6.24 20.58 -14.09
N GLY A 331 -6.75 21.61 -14.76
CA GLY A 331 -7.24 21.57 -16.14
C GLY A 331 -8.44 20.64 -16.36
N LYS A 332 -9.19 20.26 -15.32
CA LYS A 332 -10.28 19.28 -15.44
C LYS A 332 -11.36 19.41 -14.36
N PRO A 333 -12.57 18.87 -14.60
CA PRO A 333 -13.64 18.85 -13.60
C PRO A 333 -13.30 17.98 -12.38
N LEU A 334 -13.48 18.53 -11.18
CA LEU A 334 -13.30 17.87 -9.91
C LEU A 334 -14.17 18.49 -8.81
N VAL A 335 -14.23 17.80 -7.67
CA VAL A 335 -14.71 18.35 -6.40
C VAL A 335 -13.65 18.15 -5.32
N LYS A 336 -13.70 18.94 -4.25
CA LYS A 336 -12.66 18.99 -3.22
C LYS A 336 -13.17 18.53 -1.85
N PRO A 337 -12.87 17.31 -1.41
CA PRO A 337 -12.92 16.96 0.01
C PRO A 337 -11.76 17.64 0.75
N MET A 338 -12.04 18.26 1.90
CA MET A 338 -11.04 18.88 2.77
C MET A 338 -10.75 17.94 3.94
N LEU A 339 -9.54 17.36 3.99
CA LEU A 339 -9.13 16.53 5.11
C LEU A 339 -8.57 17.39 6.23
N ILE A 340 -8.85 16.96 7.45
CA ILE A 340 -8.25 17.50 8.67
C ILE A 340 -7.64 16.32 9.42
N THR A 341 -6.31 16.31 9.56
CA THR A 341 -5.58 15.21 10.21
C THR A 341 -4.79 15.70 11.41
N THR A 342 -4.49 14.80 12.32
CA THR A 342 -3.50 15.02 13.37
C THR A 342 -2.08 14.89 12.81
N THR A 343 -1.07 15.13 13.64
CA THR A 343 0.34 14.99 13.25
C THR A 343 0.81 13.54 13.13
N THR A 344 0.00 12.57 13.56
CA THR A 344 0.20 11.13 13.30
C THR A 344 -0.48 10.64 12.02
N GLY A 345 -1.23 11.51 11.34
CA GLY A 345 -2.02 11.20 10.15
C GLY A 345 -3.39 10.61 10.44
N TYR A 346 -3.82 10.54 11.71
CA TYR A 346 -5.20 10.17 12.05
C TYR A 346 -6.17 11.22 11.49
N ILE A 347 -7.20 10.79 10.77
CA ILE A 347 -8.11 11.70 10.07
C ILE A 347 -9.20 12.12 11.04
N VAL A 348 -9.17 13.35 11.56
CA VAL A 348 -10.19 13.84 12.48
C VAL A 348 -11.51 14.06 11.73
N ALA A 349 -11.46 14.69 10.56
CA ALA A 349 -12.64 14.99 9.76
C ALA A 349 -12.34 15.01 8.26
N CYS A 350 -13.37 14.77 7.45
CA CYS A 350 -13.35 14.94 6.00
C CYS A 350 -14.55 15.80 5.58
N MET A 351 -14.31 17.08 5.34
CA MET A 351 -15.37 18.05 5.08
C MET A 351 -15.65 18.23 3.59
N GLY A 352 -16.88 18.61 3.28
CA GLY A 352 -17.35 18.84 1.91
C GLY A 352 -18.02 17.60 1.31
N PRO A 353 -17.88 17.34 0.00
CA PRO A 353 -16.95 17.98 -0.92
C PRO A 353 -17.39 19.39 -1.34
N TYR A 354 -16.43 20.22 -1.72
CA TYR A 354 -16.62 21.58 -2.22
C TYR A 354 -16.45 21.65 -3.75
N PHE A 355 -16.94 22.73 -4.36
CA PHE A 355 -16.69 23.02 -5.76
C PHE A 355 -15.21 23.34 -6.01
N ALA A 356 -14.81 23.46 -7.28
CA ALA A 356 -13.41 23.67 -7.66
C ALA A 356 -13.15 24.97 -8.43
N ASP A 357 -14.21 25.76 -8.64
CA ASP A 357 -14.09 27.10 -9.21
C ASP A 357 -13.23 28.03 -8.33
N TYR A 358 -12.84 29.18 -8.88
CA TYR A 358 -11.94 30.12 -8.20
C TYR A 358 -12.47 30.64 -6.86
N LYS A 359 -13.80 30.59 -6.62
CA LYS A 359 -14.42 30.98 -5.34
C LYS A 359 -14.30 29.90 -4.26
N ASN A 360 -13.86 28.70 -4.62
CA ASN A 360 -13.68 27.55 -3.74
C ASN A 360 -12.19 27.12 -3.72
N ASN A 361 -11.31 28.11 -3.54
CA ASN A 361 -9.91 27.83 -3.19
C ASN A 361 -9.81 27.35 -1.73
N ASP A 362 -8.63 26.88 -1.32
CA ASP A 362 -8.49 26.19 -0.03
C ASP A 362 -8.64 27.17 1.16
N ALA A 363 -8.26 28.44 0.95
CA ALA A 363 -8.51 29.52 1.90
C ALA A 363 -10.01 29.77 2.13
N GLU A 364 -10.80 29.97 1.07
CA GLU A 364 -12.24 30.25 1.17
C GLU A 364 -13.03 29.04 1.70
N ILE A 365 -12.63 27.82 1.34
CA ILE A 365 -13.19 26.60 1.92
C ILE A 365 -12.97 26.57 3.44
N THR A 366 -11.75 26.90 3.89
CA THR A 366 -11.40 26.91 5.33
C THR A 366 -12.17 27.99 6.09
N LYS A 367 -12.27 29.20 5.53
CA LYS A 367 -13.11 30.26 6.10
C LYS A 367 -14.57 29.81 6.23
N HIS A 368 -15.12 29.21 5.18
CA HIS A 368 -16.50 28.69 5.19
C HIS A 368 -16.69 27.62 6.27
N ILE A 369 -15.76 26.67 6.41
CA ILE A 369 -15.78 25.61 7.43
C ILE A 369 -15.89 26.20 8.83
N LEU A 370 -15.00 27.14 9.15
CA LEU A 370 -14.90 27.72 10.48
C LEU A 370 -16.04 28.69 10.78
N CYS A 371 -16.40 29.56 9.83
CA CYS A 371 -17.47 30.54 9.96
C CYS A 371 -18.83 29.85 10.21
N HIS A 372 -19.12 28.76 9.50
CA HIS A 372 -20.38 28.01 9.67
C HIS A 372 -20.29 26.93 10.75
N ASN A 373 -19.18 26.87 11.52
CA ASN A 373 -18.93 25.88 12.56
C ASN A 373 -19.28 24.44 12.11
N LYS A 374 -18.82 24.05 10.91
CA LYS A 374 -19.08 22.73 10.34
C LYS A 374 -18.56 21.64 11.30
N GLU A 375 -19.39 20.63 11.57
CA GLU A 375 -19.10 19.56 12.53
C GLU A 375 -18.64 20.08 13.91
N ASN A 376 -19.14 21.24 14.34
CA ASN A 376 -18.78 21.85 15.63
C ASN A 376 -17.28 22.16 15.81
N ILE A 377 -16.50 22.25 14.71
CA ILE A 377 -15.05 22.49 14.74
C ILE A 377 -14.66 23.73 15.54
N ALA A 378 -15.38 24.84 15.41
CA ALA A 378 -15.04 26.11 16.09
C ALA A 378 -15.31 26.04 17.60
N LYS A 379 -16.22 25.17 18.05
CA LYS A 379 -16.40 24.86 19.48
C LYS A 379 -15.36 23.88 20.00
N TRP A 380 -14.91 22.96 19.13
CA TRP A 380 -13.94 21.94 19.49
C TRP A 380 -12.52 22.51 19.59
N LEU A 381 -12.13 23.43 18.69
CA LEU A 381 -10.87 24.16 18.72
C LEU A 381 -10.85 25.23 19.84
N ARG A 382 -9.65 25.57 20.31
CA ARG A 382 -9.40 26.63 21.30
C ARG A 382 -8.41 27.64 20.75
N LYS A 383 -8.48 28.87 21.27
CA LYS A 383 -7.44 29.88 21.03
C LYS A 383 -6.07 29.32 21.44
N GLY A 384 -5.07 29.52 20.58
CA GLY A 384 -3.74 28.97 20.71
C GLY A 384 -3.53 27.63 20.01
N ASP A 385 -4.58 26.90 19.63
CA ASP A 385 -4.41 25.68 18.83
C ASP A 385 -3.74 26.00 17.48
N ILE A 386 -3.05 25.00 16.94
CA ILE A 386 -2.12 25.16 15.82
C ILE A 386 -2.70 24.49 14.56
N LEU A 387 -2.71 25.25 13.46
CA LEU A 387 -3.12 24.78 12.14
C LEU A 387 -1.91 24.79 11.20
N VAL A 388 -1.53 23.61 10.73
CA VAL A 388 -0.48 23.43 9.72
C VAL A 388 -1.15 23.33 8.35
N ILE A 389 -0.81 24.25 7.45
CA ILE A 389 -1.51 24.42 6.18
C ILE A 389 -0.51 24.59 5.03
N ASP A 390 -0.96 24.32 3.81
CA ASP A 390 -0.16 24.60 2.61
C ASP A 390 -0.31 26.06 2.16
N ARG A 391 0.52 26.48 1.21
CA ARG A 391 0.55 27.81 0.59
C ARG A 391 -0.79 28.25 0.00
N GLY A 392 -1.62 27.30 -0.45
CA GLY A 392 -2.97 27.58 -0.98
C GLY A 392 -3.95 28.20 0.04
N PHE A 393 -3.59 28.22 1.32
CA PHE A 393 -4.39 28.77 2.41
C PHE A 393 -3.95 30.17 2.83
N ARG A 394 -2.98 30.78 2.13
CA ARG A 394 -2.42 32.11 2.45
C ARG A 394 -3.51 33.15 2.77
N ASP A 395 -4.54 33.24 1.93
CA ASP A 395 -5.58 34.26 2.06
C ASP A 395 -6.54 34.02 3.24
N ALA A 396 -6.35 32.94 4.00
CA ALA A 396 -7.08 32.66 5.25
C ALA A 396 -6.27 33.02 6.50
N LEU A 397 -4.98 33.35 6.41
CA LEU A 397 -4.11 33.56 7.58
C LEU A 397 -4.64 34.62 8.54
N ASP A 398 -4.97 35.82 8.04
CA ASP A 398 -5.48 36.92 8.87
C ASP A 398 -6.77 36.53 9.60
N TYR A 399 -7.65 35.77 8.92
CA TYR A 399 -8.89 35.27 9.51
C TYR A 399 -8.63 34.22 10.59
N LEU A 400 -7.68 33.30 10.36
CA LEU A 400 -7.30 32.29 11.35
C LEU A 400 -6.66 32.92 12.60
N HIS A 401 -5.82 33.95 12.42
CA HIS A 401 -5.22 34.70 13.52
C HIS A 401 -6.25 35.50 14.30
N LEU A 402 -7.24 36.11 13.61
CA LEU A 402 -8.36 36.78 14.25
C LEU A 402 -9.18 35.84 15.16
N LEU A 403 -9.34 34.58 14.75
CA LEU A 403 -9.97 33.54 15.57
C LEU A 403 -9.08 33.05 16.73
N GLY A 404 -7.82 33.48 16.77
CA GLY A 404 -6.85 33.17 17.81
C GLY A 404 -6.08 31.88 17.59
N TYR A 405 -6.03 31.34 16.37
CA TYR A 405 -5.23 30.16 16.03
C TYR A 405 -3.82 30.55 15.62
N GLN A 406 -2.84 29.70 15.95
CA GLN A 406 -1.51 29.79 15.37
C GLN A 406 -1.46 29.02 14.07
N THR A 407 -0.74 29.53 13.08
CA THR A 407 -0.65 28.91 11.75
C THR A 407 0.79 28.69 11.34
N HIS A 408 1.08 27.53 10.77
CA HIS A 408 2.38 27.22 10.18
C HIS A 408 2.20 26.82 8.71
N MET A 409 2.96 27.46 7.82
CA MET A 409 2.86 27.29 6.38
C MET A 409 4.25 27.42 5.74
N PRO A 410 4.57 26.70 4.65
CA PRO A 410 5.81 26.89 3.92
C PRO A 410 5.97 28.35 3.46
N ALA A 411 7.17 28.94 3.66
CA ALA A 411 7.44 30.34 3.30
C ALA A 411 7.32 30.57 1.78
N PHE A 412 7.09 31.81 1.35
CA PHE A 412 7.11 32.18 -0.06
C PHE A 412 8.36 32.97 -0.40
N LEU A 413 8.88 32.80 -1.62
CA LEU A 413 10.01 33.62 -2.05
C LEU A 413 9.59 35.09 -2.09
N SER A 414 10.43 35.94 -1.53
CA SER A 414 10.31 37.39 -1.64
C SER A 414 10.36 37.79 -3.11
N LYS A 415 9.66 38.87 -3.49
CA LYS A 415 9.64 39.33 -4.88
C LYS A 415 11.07 39.58 -5.38
N GLY A 416 11.43 38.94 -6.50
CA GLY A 416 12.77 39.04 -7.10
C GLY A 416 13.84 38.13 -6.49
N ALA A 417 13.55 37.44 -5.37
CA ALA A 417 14.46 36.47 -4.78
C ALA A 417 14.39 35.13 -5.53
N LYS A 418 15.55 34.57 -5.84
CA LYS A 418 15.68 33.23 -6.45
C LYS A 418 15.81 32.10 -5.42
N GLN A 419 15.97 32.47 -4.14
CA GLN A 419 16.24 31.54 -3.06
C GLN A 419 15.75 32.07 -1.70
N PHE A 420 15.35 31.16 -0.80
CA PHE A 420 15.07 31.47 0.60
C PHE A 420 16.36 31.75 1.38
N ASP A 421 16.33 32.70 2.31
CA ASP A 421 17.37 32.75 3.34
C ASP A 421 17.36 31.46 4.20
N THR A 422 18.46 31.21 4.91
CA THR A 422 18.63 29.98 5.71
C THR A 422 17.54 29.81 6.76
N ALA A 423 17.14 30.88 7.45
CA ALA A 423 16.12 30.82 8.50
C ALA A 423 14.75 30.41 7.94
N SER A 424 14.32 31.07 6.86
CA SER A 424 13.07 30.80 6.13
C SER A 424 13.07 29.40 5.51
N ALA A 425 14.21 28.95 4.98
CA ALA A 425 14.36 27.61 4.42
C ALA A 425 14.29 26.52 5.49
N ASN A 426 14.91 26.74 6.67
CA ASN A 426 14.84 25.86 7.82
C ASN A 426 13.41 25.79 8.40
N GLN A 427 12.75 26.94 8.59
CA GLN A 427 11.36 26.98 9.06
C GLN A 427 10.42 26.26 8.10
N THR A 428 10.60 26.48 6.79
CA THR A 428 9.85 25.74 5.76
C THR A 428 10.07 24.23 5.89
N ARG A 429 11.27 23.78 6.25
CA ARG A 429 11.54 22.36 6.46
C ARG A 429 10.82 21.80 7.68
N PHE A 430 10.69 22.55 8.77
CA PHE A 430 9.89 22.11 9.92
C PHE A 430 8.44 21.86 9.50
N VAL A 431 7.84 22.81 8.77
CA VAL A 431 6.46 22.70 8.28
C VAL A 431 6.30 21.50 7.35
N THR A 432 7.16 21.34 6.33
CA THR A 432 7.04 20.22 5.38
C THR A 432 7.27 18.87 6.03
N LYS A 433 8.16 18.78 7.03
CA LYS A 433 8.41 17.56 7.81
C LYS A 433 7.17 17.09 8.57
N ILE A 434 6.41 18.02 9.15
CA ILE A 434 5.16 17.71 9.86
C ILE A 434 4.01 17.46 8.88
N ARG A 435 3.88 18.28 7.83
CA ARG A 435 2.78 18.22 6.85
C ARG A 435 2.73 16.90 6.07
N TRP A 436 3.87 16.24 5.83
CA TRP A 436 3.96 14.99 5.04
C TRP A 436 2.90 13.92 5.37
N VAL A 437 2.45 13.80 6.62
CA VAL A 437 1.44 12.80 7.00
C VAL A 437 0.09 13.01 6.31
N ILE A 438 -0.32 14.26 6.04
CA ILE A 438 -1.60 14.52 5.35
C ILE A 438 -1.52 14.18 3.87
N GLU A 439 -0.36 14.40 3.24
CA GLU A 439 -0.11 13.99 1.86
C GLU A 439 -0.19 12.47 1.73
N SER A 440 0.35 11.76 2.71
CA SER A 440 0.25 10.31 2.80
C SER A 440 -1.19 9.85 3.03
N ALA A 441 -1.97 10.56 3.85
CA ALA A 441 -3.39 10.26 4.05
C ALA A 441 -4.20 10.46 2.77
N ASN A 442 -4.01 11.58 2.08
CA ASN A 442 -4.56 11.84 0.75
C ASN A 442 -4.18 10.72 -0.23
N GLY A 443 -2.91 10.32 -0.26
CA GLY A 443 -2.43 9.20 -1.06
C GLY A 443 -3.13 7.87 -0.76
N ARG A 444 -3.36 7.54 0.52
CA ARG A 444 -4.08 6.30 0.90
C ARG A 444 -5.54 6.33 0.48
N ILE A 445 -6.22 7.47 0.56
CA ILE A 445 -7.58 7.60 -0.01
C ILE A 445 -7.53 7.30 -1.51
N LYS A 446 -6.52 7.79 -2.24
CA LYS A 446 -6.35 7.51 -3.68
C LYS A 446 -6.05 6.05 -4.02
N GLN A 447 -5.53 5.26 -3.09
CA GLN A 447 -5.37 3.82 -3.29
C GLN A 447 -6.72 3.07 -3.36
N TRP A 448 -7.82 3.69 -2.92
CA TRP A 448 -9.16 3.22 -3.22
C TRP A 448 -9.49 3.61 -4.65
N ARG A 449 -9.28 2.67 -5.58
CA ARG A 449 -9.21 2.91 -7.03
C ARG A 449 -10.44 3.59 -7.62
N LEU A 450 -11.58 3.61 -6.91
CA LEU A 450 -12.70 4.45 -7.32
C LEU A 450 -12.27 5.94 -7.43
N PHE A 451 -11.52 6.47 -6.47
CA PHE A 451 -11.19 7.89 -6.38
C PHE A 451 -10.00 8.32 -7.25
N ASP A 452 -9.29 7.36 -7.83
CA ASP A 452 -8.25 7.60 -8.84
C ASP A 452 -8.84 7.75 -10.26
N LYS A 453 -10.09 7.32 -10.46
CA LYS A 453 -10.79 7.38 -11.75
C LYS A 453 -11.55 8.70 -11.93
N VAL A 454 -11.90 8.98 -13.18
CA VAL A 454 -12.88 10.01 -13.54
C VAL A 454 -14.30 9.47 -13.27
N LEU A 455 -14.99 10.05 -12.28
CA LEU A 455 -16.29 9.58 -11.83
C LEU A 455 -17.45 10.13 -12.68
N PRO A 456 -18.53 9.34 -12.87
CA PRO A 456 -19.75 9.86 -13.48
C PRO A 456 -20.42 10.90 -12.60
N ASN A 457 -21.02 11.92 -13.22
CA ASN A 457 -21.70 13.02 -12.53
C ASN A 457 -22.85 12.56 -11.60
N SER A 458 -23.40 11.37 -11.81
CA SER A 458 -24.41 10.77 -10.91
C SER A 458 -23.89 10.52 -9.49
N LEU A 459 -22.57 10.36 -9.30
CA LEU A 459 -21.96 10.15 -7.99
C LEU A 459 -21.71 11.45 -7.20
N LEU A 460 -21.88 12.64 -7.81
CA LEU A 460 -21.66 13.92 -7.12
C LEU A 460 -22.48 14.03 -5.81
N LYS A 461 -23.70 13.47 -5.81
CA LYS A 461 -24.60 13.50 -4.65
C LYS A 461 -24.16 12.65 -3.47
N THR A 462 -23.25 11.69 -3.69
CA THR A 462 -22.88 10.67 -2.69
C THR A 462 -21.37 10.59 -2.47
N VAL A 463 -20.55 11.29 -3.25
CA VAL A 463 -19.09 11.15 -3.20
C VAL A 463 -18.52 11.58 -1.85
N GLY A 464 -19.11 12.57 -1.18
CA GLY A 464 -18.74 12.95 0.19
C GLY A 464 -18.82 11.78 1.15
N ASP A 465 -19.97 11.11 1.18
CA ASP A 465 -20.17 9.91 1.99
C ASP A 465 -19.19 8.79 1.66
N LEU A 466 -18.92 8.56 0.37
CA LEU A 466 -17.98 7.53 -0.04
C LEU A 466 -16.56 7.81 0.46
N VAL A 467 -16.11 9.07 0.40
CA VAL A 467 -14.81 9.48 0.94
C VAL A 467 -14.81 9.38 2.47
N ALA A 468 -15.88 9.78 3.14
CA ALA A 468 -16.01 9.69 4.60
C ALA A 468 -15.95 8.23 5.08
N ILE A 469 -16.62 7.30 4.40
CA ILE A 469 -16.51 5.86 4.66
C ILE A 469 -15.06 5.39 4.56
N VAL A 470 -14.35 5.78 3.49
CA VAL A 470 -12.95 5.39 3.31
C VAL A 470 -12.04 6.00 4.38
N CYS A 471 -12.28 7.23 4.80
CA CYS A 471 -11.55 7.85 5.91
C CYS A 471 -11.77 7.09 7.23
N ALA A 472 -13.01 6.74 7.55
CA ALA A 472 -13.35 5.96 8.74
C ALA A 472 -12.72 4.56 8.70
N LEU A 473 -12.74 3.88 7.55
CA LEU A 473 -12.07 2.59 7.37
C LEU A 473 -10.55 2.72 7.56
N GLN A 474 -9.96 3.80 7.06
CA GLN A 474 -8.53 4.08 7.20
C GLN A 474 -8.13 4.32 8.66
N ASN A 475 -8.98 4.99 9.45
CA ASN A 475 -8.74 5.19 10.88
C ASN A 475 -8.94 3.91 11.70
N SER A 476 -9.93 3.07 11.34
CA SER A 476 -10.25 1.86 12.10
C SER A 476 -9.34 0.68 11.78
N TYR A 477 -8.94 0.51 10.51
CA TYR A 477 -8.27 -0.71 10.03
C TYR A 477 -6.98 -0.45 9.24
N GLY A 478 -6.69 0.82 8.94
CA GLY A 478 -5.50 1.17 8.20
C GLY A 478 -4.24 1.10 9.06
N ALA A 479 -3.13 0.64 8.47
CA ALA A 479 -1.84 0.67 9.14
C ALA A 479 -1.48 2.10 9.59
N PRO A 480 -0.82 2.34 10.73
CA PRO A 480 -0.43 3.69 11.13
C PRO A 480 0.51 4.34 10.10
N PHE A 481 0.45 5.67 9.94
CA PHE A 481 1.43 6.40 9.11
C PHE A 481 2.78 6.52 9.83
N ILE A 482 2.73 6.64 11.15
CA ILE A 482 3.89 6.73 12.04
C ILE A 482 3.94 5.45 12.88
N GLN A 483 4.90 4.58 12.58
CA GLN A 483 5.04 3.29 13.25
C GLN A 483 5.57 3.41 14.69
N SER A 484 6.35 4.45 14.97
CA SER A 484 6.96 4.69 16.28
C SER A 484 7.28 6.17 16.46
N MET A 485 7.04 6.70 17.66
CA MET A 485 7.39 8.07 18.06
C MET A 485 8.58 8.12 19.03
N LYS A 486 9.26 6.98 19.29
CA LYS A 486 10.33 6.89 20.31
C LYS A 486 11.47 7.89 20.05
N LYS A 487 11.81 8.13 18.78
CA LYS A 487 12.89 9.04 18.36
C LYS A 487 12.42 10.44 18.00
N ASP A 488 11.14 10.75 18.18
CA ASP A 488 10.59 12.04 17.75
C ASP A 488 11.22 13.20 18.52
N LYS A 489 11.50 13.02 19.82
CA LYS A 489 12.18 14.05 20.65
C LYS A 489 13.63 14.27 20.21
N GLU A 490 14.38 13.18 20.02
CA GLU A 490 15.78 13.23 19.54
C GLU A 490 15.85 13.91 18.16
N LEU A 491 14.92 13.56 17.26
CA LEU A 491 14.83 14.15 15.93
C LEU A 491 14.47 15.65 16.00
N ALA A 492 13.54 16.05 16.88
CA ALA A 492 13.20 17.45 17.08
C ALA A 492 14.40 18.26 17.59
N GLN A 493 15.09 17.74 18.60
CA GLN A 493 16.29 18.37 19.15
C GLN A 493 17.39 18.51 18.10
N LYS A 494 17.63 17.48 17.29
CA LYS A 494 18.55 17.55 16.15
C LYS A 494 18.13 18.65 15.17
N MET A 495 16.85 18.72 14.81
CA MET A 495 16.34 19.73 13.89
C MET A 495 16.45 21.16 14.43
N LEU A 496 16.23 21.35 15.73
CA LEU A 496 16.40 22.63 16.41
C LEU A 496 17.88 23.03 16.48
N HIS A 497 18.77 22.10 16.81
CA HIS A 497 20.21 22.33 16.83
C HIS A 497 20.72 22.78 15.45
N LEU A 498 20.38 22.02 14.39
CA LEU A 498 20.75 22.36 13.02
C LEU A 498 20.17 23.71 12.57
N ARG A 499 18.98 24.10 13.04
CA ARG A 499 18.40 25.42 12.70
C ARG A 499 19.26 26.57 13.21
N ASP A 500 19.87 26.37 14.38
CA ASP A 500 20.66 27.39 15.08
C ASP A 500 22.13 27.43 14.60
N GLU A 501 22.55 26.46 13.78
CA GLU A 501 23.85 26.46 13.12
C GLU A 501 23.93 27.53 12.01
N THR A 502 25.11 28.15 11.89
CA THR A 502 25.42 29.08 10.82
C THR A 502 25.66 28.33 9.52
N ASN A 503 25.11 28.83 8.41
CA ASN A 503 25.36 28.28 7.08
C ASN A 503 26.72 28.72 6.53
N GLU A 504 27.81 28.24 7.14
CA GLU A 504 29.18 28.64 6.81
C GLU A 504 29.50 28.47 5.31
N LEU A 505 28.99 27.38 4.71
CA LEU A 505 29.22 27.09 3.30
C LEU A 505 28.42 28.04 2.39
N GLY A 506 27.20 28.40 2.77
CA GLY A 506 26.44 29.44 2.10
C GLY A 506 27.14 30.80 2.15
N ASP A 507 27.67 31.18 3.32
CA ASP A 507 28.42 32.43 3.50
C ASP A 507 29.70 32.46 2.65
N LEU A 508 30.43 31.35 2.60
CA LEU A 508 31.59 31.20 1.72
C LEU A 508 31.20 31.36 0.24
N VAL A 509 30.13 30.70 -0.19
CA VAL A 509 29.66 30.78 -1.58
C VAL A 509 29.20 32.20 -1.94
N ALA A 510 28.57 32.91 -1.00
CA ALA A 510 28.23 34.33 -1.18
C ALA A 510 29.49 35.18 -1.39
N LYS A 511 30.50 35.05 -0.52
CA LYS A 511 31.78 35.76 -0.66
C LYS A 511 32.50 35.48 -1.98
N LEU A 512 32.47 34.22 -2.44
CA LEU A 512 33.04 33.83 -3.74
C LEU A 512 32.28 34.45 -4.92
N ARG A 513 30.95 34.60 -4.82
CA ARG A 513 30.12 35.25 -5.86
C ARG A 513 30.34 36.75 -5.92
N ASP A 514 30.46 37.38 -4.77
CA ASP A 514 30.66 38.83 -4.64
C ASP A 514 32.11 39.25 -4.93
N LYS A 515 32.98 38.30 -5.32
CA LYS A 515 34.42 38.49 -5.55
C LYS A 515 35.15 39.05 -4.32
N ALA A 516 34.56 38.88 -3.13
CA ALA A 516 35.17 39.23 -1.86
C ALA A 516 36.27 38.22 -1.46
N GLU A 517 36.27 37.04 -2.05
CA GLU A 517 37.35 36.05 -1.96
C GLU A 517 37.99 35.78 -3.33
N LYS A 518 39.24 35.27 -3.30
CA LYS A 518 39.94 34.86 -4.53
C LYS A 518 39.15 33.76 -5.23
N PRO A 519 38.99 33.83 -6.57
CA PRO A 519 38.28 32.80 -7.31
C PRO A 519 38.96 31.44 -7.15
N LEU A 520 38.18 30.43 -6.77
CA LEU A 520 38.66 29.06 -6.64
C LEU A 520 38.96 28.45 -8.01
N GLN A 521 40.10 27.78 -8.11
CA GLN A 521 40.42 26.94 -9.25
C GLN A 521 39.81 25.56 -9.05
N TRP A 522 39.15 25.04 -10.10
CA TRP A 522 38.43 23.77 -10.06
C TRP A 522 39.13 22.74 -10.95
N LYS A 523 39.17 21.48 -10.50
CA LYS A 523 39.57 20.32 -11.29
C LYS A 523 38.33 19.44 -11.48
N GLU A 524 38.02 19.05 -12.72
CA GLU A 524 36.93 18.11 -12.99
C GLU A 524 37.35 16.70 -12.54
N LEU A 525 36.41 15.96 -11.95
CA LEU A 525 36.63 14.57 -11.57
C LEU A 525 36.51 13.68 -12.81
N ASP A 526 37.55 12.92 -13.12
CA ASP A 526 37.45 11.78 -14.04
C ASP A 526 37.04 10.51 -13.27
N ALA A 527 36.67 9.46 -13.99
CA ALA A 527 36.25 8.18 -13.40
C ALA A 527 37.34 7.49 -12.55
N SER A 528 38.62 7.85 -12.74
CA SER A 528 39.78 7.34 -12.00
C SER A 528 40.18 8.19 -10.78
N ASP A 529 39.89 9.50 -10.77
CA ASP A 529 40.29 10.50 -9.75
C ASP A 529 39.19 10.75 -8.70
N THR A 530 38.41 9.71 -8.38
CA THR A 530 37.27 9.83 -7.49
C THR A 530 37.73 10.21 -6.08
N VAL A 531 37.35 11.39 -5.56
CA VAL A 531 37.62 11.89 -4.19
C VAL A 531 37.71 10.74 -3.16
N PRO A 532 38.93 10.23 -2.88
CA PRO A 532 39.12 8.95 -2.18
C PRO A 532 38.94 9.11 -0.68
N ASP A 533 39.07 10.35 -0.20
CA ASP A 533 38.80 10.78 1.16
C ASP A 533 37.32 11.16 1.38
N PHE A 534 36.44 11.03 0.39
CA PHE A 534 35.01 11.28 0.61
C PHE A 534 34.42 10.19 1.54
N PRO A 535 33.65 10.54 2.57
CA PRO A 535 33.23 9.59 3.60
C PRO A 535 32.25 8.55 3.04
N HIS A 536 32.42 7.30 3.46
CA HIS A 536 31.52 6.20 3.10
C HIS A 536 30.34 6.16 4.08
N LEU A 537 29.15 6.53 3.61
CA LEU A 537 27.96 6.61 4.44
C LEU A 537 27.00 5.47 4.16
N THR A 538 26.46 4.87 5.22
CA THR A 538 25.34 3.93 5.13
C THR A 538 24.04 4.65 4.75
N PHE A 539 23.06 3.90 4.22
CA PHE A 539 21.74 4.45 3.91
C PHE A 539 21.04 5.06 5.16
N LYS A 540 21.31 4.51 6.35
CA LYS A 540 20.81 5.04 7.61
C LYS A 540 21.41 6.43 7.91
N GLN A 541 22.72 6.58 7.79
CA GLN A 541 23.40 7.88 7.97
C GLN A 541 22.91 8.91 6.94
N LEU A 542 22.72 8.49 5.69
CA LEU A 542 22.15 9.33 4.64
C LEU A 542 20.73 9.81 5.00
N ASN A 543 19.87 8.90 5.47
CA ASN A 543 18.51 9.24 5.89
C ASN A 543 18.49 10.17 7.12
N ASP A 544 19.44 9.98 8.03
CA ASP A 544 19.63 10.85 9.19
C ASP A 544 20.17 12.24 8.78
N LEU A 545 20.97 12.33 7.72
CA LEU A 545 21.46 13.59 7.14
C LEU A 545 20.35 14.35 6.41
N THR A 546 19.57 13.68 5.55
CA THR A 546 18.46 14.30 4.81
C THR A 546 17.22 14.54 5.67
N LEU A 547 17.19 13.99 6.88
CA LEU A 547 16.05 13.96 7.79
C LEU A 547 14.80 13.37 7.13
N GLY A 548 14.99 12.35 6.28
CA GLY A 548 13.89 11.64 5.61
C GLY A 548 14.24 11.06 4.24
N THR A 549 13.44 10.12 3.79
CA THR A 549 13.73 9.32 2.59
C THR A 549 13.36 10.01 1.27
N TYR A 550 12.57 11.09 1.29
CA TYR A 550 12.09 11.73 0.06
C TYR A 550 13.25 12.21 -0.83
N GLN A 551 14.20 12.96 -0.25
CA GLN A 551 15.41 13.40 -0.95
C GLN A 551 16.21 12.23 -1.53
N LEU A 552 16.33 11.13 -0.80
CA LEU A 552 17.08 9.95 -1.22
C LEU A 552 16.40 9.16 -2.34
N LYS A 553 15.06 9.14 -2.36
CA LYS A 553 14.30 8.55 -3.47
C LYS A 553 14.56 9.30 -4.78
N GLN A 554 14.69 10.63 -4.69
CA GLN A 554 15.04 11.46 -5.85
C GLN A 554 16.52 11.39 -6.22
N ALA A 555 17.41 11.17 -5.25
CA ALA A 555 18.85 11.13 -5.44
C ALA A 555 19.25 10.17 -6.59
N LYS A 556 18.66 8.97 -6.61
CA LYS A 556 18.95 7.97 -7.65
C LYS A 556 18.66 8.48 -9.05
N SER A 557 17.46 9.03 -9.30
CA SER A 557 17.08 9.52 -10.63
C SER A 557 18.00 10.64 -11.11
N TYR A 558 18.30 11.60 -10.22
CA TYR A 558 19.24 12.67 -10.52
C TYR A 558 20.63 12.15 -10.86
N THR A 559 21.15 11.22 -10.05
CA THR A 559 22.47 10.63 -10.29
C THR A 559 22.51 9.90 -11.63
N VAL A 560 21.52 9.05 -11.94
CA VAL A 560 21.54 8.27 -13.18
C VAL A 560 21.39 9.14 -14.42
N GLU A 561 20.47 10.11 -14.41
CA GLU A 561 20.29 11.08 -15.51
C GLU A 561 21.60 11.79 -15.85
N HIS A 562 22.41 12.10 -14.83
CA HIS A 562 23.62 12.85 -15.05
C HIS A 562 24.86 11.96 -15.29
N LEU A 563 24.83 10.67 -14.95
CA LEU A 563 25.89 9.71 -15.29
C LEU A 563 25.86 9.28 -16.78
N ALA A 564 24.74 9.48 -17.48
CA ALA A 564 24.61 9.18 -18.90
C ALA A 564 25.48 10.11 -19.77
N ALA A 565 25.86 9.68 -20.97
CA ALA A 565 26.84 10.37 -21.84
C ALA A 565 26.42 11.79 -22.28
N ASP A 566 25.14 12.13 -22.18
CA ASP A 566 24.50 13.42 -22.43
C ASP A 566 24.25 14.24 -21.13
N GLY A 567 24.38 13.59 -19.97
CA GLY A 567 24.15 14.12 -18.64
C GLY A 567 25.35 14.88 -18.09
N LYS A 568 25.16 16.16 -17.74
CA LYS A 568 26.24 17.02 -17.21
C LYS A 568 26.55 16.73 -15.73
N TYR A 569 27.00 15.54 -15.34
CA TYR A 569 27.54 15.33 -13.97
C TYR A 569 28.98 15.82 -13.86
N VAL A 570 29.19 17.10 -14.13
CA VAL A 570 30.51 17.71 -13.95
C VAL A 570 30.69 18.02 -12.46
N VAL A 571 31.17 17.04 -11.71
CA VAL A 571 31.63 17.21 -10.34
C VAL A 571 33.07 17.73 -10.38
N LYS A 572 33.32 18.82 -9.67
CA LYS A 572 34.63 19.49 -9.60
C LYS A 572 35.11 19.58 -8.17
N VAL A 573 36.41 19.45 -7.97
CA VAL A 573 37.08 19.63 -6.67
C VAL A 573 37.94 20.88 -6.69
N GLY A 574 38.00 21.62 -5.58
CA GLY A 574 38.85 22.79 -5.45
C GLY A 574 40.34 22.42 -5.40
N LYS A 575 41.17 22.95 -6.31
CA LYS A 575 42.61 22.64 -6.38
C LYS A 575 43.38 22.99 -5.10
N HIS A 576 42.97 24.05 -4.41
CA HIS A 576 43.59 24.54 -3.17
C HIS A 576 42.66 24.40 -1.95
N ARG A 577 41.54 23.70 -2.13
CA ARG A 577 40.49 23.40 -1.13
C ARG A 577 39.94 22.01 -1.46
N PRO A 578 40.73 20.93 -1.25
CA PRO A 578 40.32 19.57 -1.60
C PRO A 578 39.10 19.11 -0.80
N ASP A 579 38.86 19.71 0.36
CA ASP A 579 37.68 19.53 1.22
C ASP A 579 36.37 20.04 0.60
N LEU A 580 36.41 20.70 -0.56
CA LEU A 580 35.29 21.37 -1.19
C LEU A 580 35.00 20.84 -2.60
N ILE A 581 33.78 20.34 -2.77
CA ILE A 581 33.22 19.88 -4.03
C ILE A 581 32.24 20.92 -4.56
N LYS A 582 32.26 21.14 -5.88
CA LYS A 582 31.24 21.86 -6.63
C LYS A 582 30.69 20.96 -7.73
N ALA A 583 29.38 20.83 -7.81
CA ALA A 583 28.70 20.13 -8.89
C ALA A 583 27.65 21.05 -9.52
N LYS A 584 27.30 20.76 -10.78
CA LYS A 584 26.16 21.39 -11.45
C LYS A 584 25.12 20.32 -11.74
N ILE A 585 23.86 20.62 -11.42
CA ILE A 585 22.75 19.69 -11.61
C ILE A 585 21.63 20.37 -12.37
N GLN A 586 21.03 19.68 -13.32
CA GLN A 586 19.88 20.16 -14.07
C GLN A 586 18.60 20.01 -13.25
N SER A 587 17.66 20.92 -13.44
CA SER A 587 16.35 20.84 -12.81
C SER A 587 15.51 19.76 -13.50
N ARG A 588 14.98 18.80 -12.72
CA ARG A 588 14.01 17.81 -13.21
C ARG A 588 12.70 18.41 -13.76
N HIS A 589 12.45 19.69 -13.47
CA HIS A 589 11.21 20.38 -13.82
C HIS A 589 11.35 21.25 -15.07
N ARG A 590 12.57 21.68 -15.41
CA ARG A 590 12.82 22.62 -16.51
C ARG A 590 14.20 22.37 -17.10
N ASN A 591 14.25 22.00 -18.38
CA ASN A 591 15.51 21.69 -19.05
C ASN A 591 16.48 22.89 -19.10
N SER A 592 15.96 24.13 -19.15
CA SER A 592 16.77 25.35 -19.19
C SER A 592 17.40 25.73 -17.84
N VAL A 593 16.96 25.12 -16.73
CA VAL A 593 17.37 25.52 -15.37
C VAL A 593 18.38 24.53 -14.83
N SER A 594 19.46 25.06 -14.23
CA SER A 594 20.46 24.27 -13.53
C SER A 594 20.90 24.97 -12.25
N TYR A 595 21.29 24.17 -11.26
CA TYR A 595 21.69 24.63 -9.95
C TYR A 595 23.15 24.24 -9.70
N ASP A 596 23.93 25.18 -9.19
CA ASP A 596 25.20 24.85 -8.56
C ASP A 596 24.94 24.25 -7.17
N VAL A 597 25.72 23.23 -6.82
CA VAL A 597 25.73 22.51 -5.55
C VAL A 597 27.16 22.53 -5.01
N TRP A 598 27.33 22.79 -3.73
CA TRP A 598 28.59 22.70 -3.02
C TRP A 598 28.46 21.76 -1.83
N ILE A 599 29.50 20.99 -1.59
CA ILE A 599 29.60 20.09 -0.43
C ILE A 599 30.99 20.28 0.17
N ARG A 600 31.02 20.50 1.48
CA ARG A 600 32.24 20.50 2.28
C ARG A 600 32.28 19.21 3.10
N TYR A 601 33.41 18.54 3.13
CA TYR A 601 33.55 17.23 3.77
C TYR A 601 34.92 17.05 4.43
N SER A 602 35.01 16.06 5.31
CA SER A 602 36.26 15.50 5.83
C SER A 602 36.33 14.01 5.51
N SER A 603 37.44 13.36 5.83
CA SER A 603 37.57 11.91 5.67
C SER A 603 36.56 11.07 6.46
N GLN A 604 35.89 11.68 7.45
CA GLN A 604 34.96 10.99 8.34
C GLN A 604 33.50 11.40 8.14
N GLU A 605 33.23 12.64 7.72
CA GLU A 605 31.86 13.16 7.69
C GLU A 605 31.62 14.28 6.67
N ILE A 606 30.33 14.56 6.44
CA ILE A 606 29.90 15.71 5.64
C ILE A 606 29.78 16.91 6.58
N LEU A 607 30.58 17.94 6.32
CA LEU A 607 30.66 19.15 7.15
C LEU A 607 29.61 20.20 6.76
N GLY A 608 29.15 20.20 5.51
CA GLY A 608 28.11 21.12 5.08
C GLY A 608 27.73 20.99 3.62
N TRP A 609 26.57 21.52 3.25
CA TRP A 609 26.08 21.57 1.88
C TRP A 609 25.41 22.91 1.60
N TYR A 610 25.49 23.32 0.34
CA TYR A 610 24.76 24.48 -0.16
C TYR A 610 24.33 24.22 -1.60
N CYS A 611 23.12 24.60 -1.96
CA CYS A 611 22.66 24.55 -3.34
C CYS A 611 22.03 25.89 -3.71
N THR A 612 22.05 26.27 -4.98
CA THR A 612 21.41 27.49 -5.48
C THR A 612 19.90 27.36 -5.73
N CYS A 613 19.33 26.17 -5.54
CA CYS A 613 17.89 25.99 -5.69
C CYS A 613 17.12 26.71 -4.58
N PRO A 614 15.80 26.94 -4.74
CA PRO A 614 15.02 27.73 -3.79
C PRO A 614 15.20 27.34 -2.32
N ALA A 615 15.26 26.04 -2.00
CA ALA A 615 15.43 25.52 -0.64
C ALA A 615 16.91 25.19 -0.27
N GLY A 616 17.86 25.51 -1.14
CA GLY A 616 19.24 25.03 -1.08
C GLY A 616 20.10 25.66 0.02
N ALA A 617 19.63 26.74 0.65
CA ALA A 617 20.30 27.40 1.77
C ALA A 617 19.97 26.79 3.15
N ARG A 618 19.12 25.76 3.22
CA ARG A 618 18.76 25.11 4.49
C ARG A 618 19.88 24.23 5.03
N VAL A 619 20.06 24.27 6.34
CA VAL A 619 20.96 23.40 7.12
C VAL A 619 20.19 22.31 7.87
N VAL A 620 18.88 22.50 8.07
CA VAL A 620 17.98 21.44 8.55
C VAL A 620 17.72 20.46 7.41
N GLY A 621 18.54 19.41 7.34
CA GLY A 621 18.56 18.49 6.20
C GLY A 621 19.00 19.18 4.92
N CYS A 622 18.85 18.54 3.76
CA CYS A 622 19.36 19.09 2.50
C CYS A 622 18.35 18.96 1.35
N CYS A 623 18.54 19.71 0.27
CA CYS A 623 17.70 19.59 -0.92
C CYS A 623 18.01 18.29 -1.69
N ALA A 624 17.13 17.89 -2.62
CA ALA A 624 17.34 16.66 -3.40
C ALA A 624 18.63 16.70 -4.24
N HIS A 625 19.07 17.90 -4.66
CA HIS A 625 20.31 18.09 -5.40
C HIS A 625 21.56 17.84 -4.55
N SER A 626 21.62 18.41 -3.34
CA SER A 626 22.72 18.11 -2.42
C SER A 626 22.72 16.63 -2.02
N ALA A 627 21.52 16.08 -1.76
CA ALA A 627 21.35 14.67 -1.43
C ALA A 627 21.84 13.74 -2.55
N SER A 628 21.62 14.07 -3.84
CA SER A 628 22.06 13.24 -4.95
C SER A 628 23.57 13.15 -5.07
N ILE A 629 24.28 14.28 -4.93
CA ILE A 629 25.74 14.30 -4.98
C ILE A 629 26.33 13.55 -3.78
N ILE A 630 25.82 13.80 -2.56
CA ILE A 630 26.26 13.08 -1.35
C ILE A 630 25.99 11.59 -1.50
N TRP A 631 24.77 11.19 -1.88
CA TRP A 631 24.38 9.79 -2.05
C TRP A 631 25.24 9.05 -3.06
N TYR A 632 25.55 9.68 -4.21
CA TYR A 632 26.42 9.07 -5.20
C TYR A 632 27.85 8.86 -4.65
N LEU A 633 28.45 9.94 -4.13
CA LEU A 633 29.84 9.92 -3.69
C LEU A 633 30.07 9.08 -2.43
N SER A 634 29.10 9.02 -1.51
CA SER A 634 29.27 8.28 -0.25
C SER A 634 28.77 6.83 -0.31
N PHE A 635 27.86 6.50 -1.23
CA PHE A 635 27.13 5.23 -1.23
C PHE A 635 27.07 4.58 -2.61
N ALA A 636 26.41 5.21 -3.59
CA ALA A 636 26.02 4.52 -4.83
C ALA A 636 27.22 4.09 -5.69
N ARG A 637 28.30 4.88 -5.73
CA ARG A 637 29.52 4.52 -6.49
C ARG A 637 30.20 3.24 -5.97
N HIS A 638 29.97 2.88 -4.71
CA HIS A 638 30.49 1.66 -4.07
C HIS A 638 29.51 0.48 -4.14
N HIS A 639 28.30 0.71 -4.63
CA HIS A 639 27.19 -0.23 -4.66
C HIS A 639 26.52 -0.18 -6.05
N PRO A 640 27.22 -0.61 -7.13
CA PRO A 640 26.79 -0.42 -8.51
C PRO A 640 25.43 -1.04 -8.83
N GLU A 641 24.98 -2.05 -8.07
CA GLU A 641 23.64 -2.62 -8.14
C GLU A 641 22.53 -1.59 -7.87
N HIS A 642 22.81 -0.53 -7.10
CA HIS A 642 21.89 0.56 -6.81
C HIS A 642 21.82 1.62 -7.91
N LEU A 643 22.77 1.62 -8.86
CA LEU A 643 22.80 2.54 -10.01
C LEU A 643 22.01 2.05 -11.23
N LYS A 644 21.41 0.85 -11.17
CA LYS A 644 20.55 0.35 -12.27
C LYS A 644 19.39 1.29 -12.53
N GLN A 645 19.33 1.85 -13.74
CA GLN A 645 18.24 2.70 -14.23
C GLN A 645 16.95 1.90 -14.36
N GLU A 646 15.80 2.56 -14.21
CA GLU A 646 14.54 2.01 -14.72
C GLU A 646 14.61 1.97 -16.24
N SER A 647 13.99 0.97 -16.87
CA SER A 647 14.18 0.70 -18.30
C SER A 647 13.88 1.92 -19.17
N SER A 648 14.89 2.47 -19.85
CA SER A 648 14.71 3.50 -20.88
C SER A 648 14.04 2.95 -22.14
N THR A 649 13.81 1.62 -22.22
CA THR A 649 13.09 0.97 -23.32
C THR A 649 11.72 1.57 -23.57
N PHE A 650 11.09 2.18 -22.56
CA PHE A 650 9.82 2.88 -22.74
C PHE A 650 9.93 4.10 -23.66
N LEU A 651 11.06 4.83 -23.65
CA LEU A 651 11.30 5.96 -24.55
C LEU A 651 11.34 5.45 -26.00
N ASN A 652 12.08 4.37 -26.25
CA ASN A 652 12.21 3.74 -27.57
C ASN A 652 10.94 3.01 -28.02
N SER A 653 9.94 2.85 -27.14
CA SER A 653 8.65 2.21 -27.46
C SER A 653 7.62 3.21 -27.97
N LEU A 654 7.93 4.51 -27.95
CA LEU A 654 7.06 5.59 -28.39
C LEU A 654 7.73 6.29 -29.57
N ALA A 655 6.93 6.62 -30.60
CA ALA A 655 7.41 7.47 -31.69
C ALA A 655 7.59 8.90 -31.15
N ASP A 656 8.77 9.49 -31.37
CA ASP A 656 9.03 10.89 -31.03
C ASP A 656 8.72 11.78 -32.24
N ALA A 657 7.64 12.56 -32.15
CA ALA A 657 7.25 13.48 -33.23
C ALA A 657 8.27 14.63 -33.41
N ALA A 658 9.13 14.89 -32.43
CA ALA A 658 10.22 15.87 -32.55
C ALA A 658 11.33 15.40 -33.50
N GLU A 659 11.42 14.10 -33.81
CA GLU A 659 12.37 13.58 -34.81
C GLU A 659 12.07 14.09 -36.23
N TYR A 660 10.86 14.63 -36.48
CA TYR A 660 10.45 15.15 -37.79
C TYR A 660 10.59 16.68 -37.93
N SER A 661 11.01 17.42 -36.91
CA SER A 661 11.01 18.90 -36.94
C SER A 661 12.30 19.57 -37.45
N ASP A 662 13.05 18.92 -38.35
CA ASP A 662 14.16 19.56 -39.10
C ASP A 662 13.67 20.42 -40.30
N ILE A 663 12.39 20.81 -40.31
CA ILE A 663 11.89 21.85 -41.21
C ILE A 663 11.64 23.09 -40.36
N SER A 664 12.57 24.03 -40.51
CA SER A 664 12.57 25.40 -40.00
C SER A 664 11.19 25.98 -39.71
N ASP A 665 10.91 26.29 -38.44
CA ASP A 665 10.04 27.40 -38.10
C ASP A 665 10.58 28.09 -36.84
N ASP A 666 11.25 29.22 -37.11
CA ASP A 666 11.63 30.25 -36.16
C ASP A 666 10.36 30.90 -35.63
N SER A 667 9.87 30.44 -34.48
CA SER A 667 8.80 31.09 -33.74
C SER A 667 9.21 31.24 -32.28
N GLY A 668 9.17 32.49 -31.83
CA GLY A 668 9.86 33.01 -30.65
C GLY A 668 9.29 32.54 -29.30
N PRO A 669 9.96 32.92 -28.20
CA PRO A 669 9.64 32.40 -26.88
C PRO A 669 8.41 33.11 -26.30
N ASP A 670 7.29 32.40 -26.16
CA ASP A 670 6.10 32.92 -25.51
C ASP A 670 6.06 32.63 -23.99
N SER A 671 6.06 33.75 -23.26
CA SER A 671 5.49 34.03 -21.94
C SER A 671 5.88 33.16 -20.73
N ASP A 672 6.67 33.79 -19.86
CA ASP A 672 6.84 33.49 -18.44
C ASP A 672 5.49 33.37 -17.71
N SER A 673 5.28 32.24 -17.05
CA SER A 673 4.31 32.11 -15.96
C SER A 673 5.04 31.69 -14.67
N ASP A 674 4.77 32.45 -13.61
CA ASP A 674 5.32 32.39 -12.25
C ASP A 674 4.94 31.11 -11.47
N ASP A 675 5.12 29.93 -12.06
CA ASP A 675 4.81 28.64 -11.43
C ASP A 675 5.93 28.08 -10.53
N GLU A 676 7.04 28.81 -10.33
CA GLU A 676 8.12 28.38 -9.44
C GLU A 676 7.70 28.30 -7.95
N ASN A 677 6.65 29.02 -7.54
CA ASN A 677 6.25 29.09 -6.13
C ASN A 677 5.41 27.89 -5.65
N THR A 678 4.96 26.99 -6.53
CA THR A 678 4.02 25.90 -6.17
C THR A 678 4.70 24.53 -6.07
N LEU A 679 5.86 24.35 -6.73
CA LEU A 679 6.50 23.03 -6.92
C LEU A 679 7.47 22.59 -5.82
N TYR A 680 7.90 23.49 -4.93
CA TYR A 680 8.84 23.19 -3.85
C TYR A 680 8.20 22.82 -2.51
N SER A 681 6.87 22.74 -2.41
CA SER A 681 6.17 22.37 -1.16
C SER A 681 6.34 20.90 -0.76
N LEU A 682 6.79 20.06 -1.70
CA LEU A 682 6.99 18.61 -1.55
C LEU A 682 8.44 18.20 -1.24
N ALA A 683 9.40 19.15 -1.16
CA ALA A 683 10.84 18.86 -0.97
C ALA A 683 11.34 19.10 0.47
#